data_AF-F2QLB0-F1
#
_entry.id   AF-F2QLB0-F1
#
_cell.length_a   1.000
_cell.length_b   1.000
_cell.length_c   1.000
_cell.angle_alpha   90.00
_cell.angle_beta   90.00
_cell.angle_gamma   90.00
#
_symmetry.space_group_name_H-M   'P 1'
#
loop_
_entity.id
_entity.type
_entity.pdbx_description
1 polymer ?
#
loop_
_entity_poly.entity_id
_entity_poly.type
_entity_poly.pdbx_seq_one_letter_code
_entity_poly.pdbx_strand_id
1 'polypeptide(L)'
;MSRAISSTKVVIDEQVIPATIIFSLHNGKIIEIINKVLSPTDPLLQAYNVLPSDYRNLTPLVILPGLVDAHVHLNEPGRTEWEGFATGTQSAASGGVTTVVDMPLNAIPPTTTVLNLNLKIAAAQGQCWCDVGFWGGLVPDNIEDLVPLVHAGVRGFKGFLLDSGVEEFPAITIGYIEKAMEKVSGLHTILMFHDEMQPCASISSPKGADRIQNVDSVTGDSDSSSVSLESGFSSGTKLTTPASTNVSNTPKSCSDLLHDDIEKLDLGMSQSFIKRAPAPVKDLLRKAVQPSAKEEDHSHCKLPHVHARSINHSVLTDSQAKALAKSPYLASSEPIYGRAARLAKSPELKPFTNEYYQERERELELERKARHGQFVIYDEDSDEYNAKSPLAIAAVEDSVLETVDSRAYASFLASRPDSFETTAIGEIIACAQKNPTVPLHIVHLATHEAVPLLRAAIEDGLKITAETCFHYLMFAAENIPDGHTEFKCCPPIRTESNRQLLWQALRKNVITTVVSDHSPCTPDLKDLGNGDFFAAWGGIASVGLGLPILWTEGRKLDEPISFTEIAKWTSLNTAKQAGLHHRKGRIAVGYDADFAVFDPDIEYTVETAKTFFKNKLTAYNGVNFSGRVVETILRGNSVYALGKGVSTIPMGDLLLEPRFH
;
A
#
# COMPACT_ATOMS: atom_id res chain seq x y z
N MET A 1 23.58 -32.67 -6.03
CA MET A 1 23.93 -32.82 -4.61
C MET A 1 22.81 -32.24 -3.77
N SER A 2 22.45 -32.94 -2.70
CA SER A 2 21.37 -32.55 -1.79
C SER A 2 21.96 -32.08 -0.46
N ARG A 3 21.25 -31.21 0.24
CA ARG A 3 21.53 -30.83 1.63
C ARG A 3 20.32 -31.14 2.50
N ALA A 4 20.55 -31.18 3.81
CA ALA A 4 19.48 -31.31 4.76
C ALA A 4 19.66 -30.39 5.97
N ILE A 5 18.56 -29.84 6.45
CA ILE A 5 18.48 -29.14 7.72
C ILE A 5 17.42 -29.79 8.59
N SER A 6 17.59 -29.77 9.90
CA SER A 6 16.59 -30.28 10.84
C SER A 6 16.43 -29.38 12.05
N SER A 7 15.28 -29.48 12.70
CA SER A 7 15.07 -28.92 14.03
C SER A 7 13.97 -29.69 14.74
N THR A 8 13.95 -29.57 16.08
CA THR A 8 12.78 -29.94 16.89
C THR A 8 11.58 -29.02 16.67
N LYS A 9 11.77 -27.84 16.04
CA LYS A 9 10.72 -26.85 15.75
C LYS A 9 10.75 -26.46 14.27
N VAL A 10 9.91 -27.11 13.46
CA VAL A 10 9.74 -26.79 12.03
C VAL A 10 8.25 -26.52 11.76
N VAL A 11 7.95 -25.41 11.08
CA VAL A 11 6.58 -25.03 10.73
C VAL A 11 6.15 -25.72 9.43
N ILE A 12 5.33 -26.76 9.54
CA ILE A 12 4.80 -27.56 8.42
C ILE A 12 3.29 -27.71 8.60
N ASP A 13 2.51 -27.42 7.56
CA ASP A 13 1.05 -27.61 7.52
C ASP A 13 0.32 -27.13 8.80
N GLU A 14 0.56 -25.86 9.15
CA GLU A 14 -0.04 -25.19 10.32
C GLU A 14 0.30 -25.83 11.68
N GLN A 15 1.38 -26.62 11.75
CA GLN A 15 1.89 -27.22 12.97
C GLN A 15 3.38 -26.92 13.16
N VAL A 16 3.83 -26.93 14.42
CA VAL A 16 5.25 -26.91 14.78
C VAL A 16 5.66 -28.31 15.20
N ILE A 17 6.45 -29.00 14.38
CA ILE A 17 6.85 -30.39 14.62
C ILE A 17 8.37 -30.59 14.46
N PRO A 18 8.96 -31.62 15.10
CA PRO A 18 10.31 -32.04 14.77
C PRO A 18 10.39 -32.57 13.35
N ALA A 19 11.31 -32.05 12.54
CA ALA A 19 11.48 -32.53 11.18
C ALA A 19 12.91 -32.36 10.64
N THR A 20 13.25 -33.18 9.65
CA THR A 20 14.40 -33.05 8.74
C THR A 20 13.88 -32.74 7.35
N ILE A 21 14.34 -31.63 6.76
CA ILE A 21 14.00 -31.20 5.42
C ILE A 21 15.19 -31.47 4.51
N ILE A 22 14.98 -32.22 3.43
CA ILE A 22 15.99 -32.50 2.42
C ILE A 22 15.65 -31.69 1.17
N PHE A 23 16.65 -31.00 0.62
CA PHE A 23 16.48 -30.16 -0.57
C PHE A 23 17.65 -30.31 -1.53
N SER A 24 17.36 -30.11 -2.81
CA SER A 24 18.33 -30.21 -3.90
C SER A 24 18.90 -28.84 -4.23
N LEU A 25 20.23 -28.74 -4.26
CA LEU A 25 20.91 -27.51 -4.70
C LEU A 25 20.87 -27.30 -6.21
N HIS A 26 20.52 -28.34 -6.98
CA HIS A 26 20.49 -28.25 -8.44
C HIS A 26 19.28 -27.47 -8.93
N ASN A 27 18.11 -27.71 -8.35
CA ASN A 27 16.86 -27.03 -8.72
C ASN A 27 16.31 -26.12 -7.61
N GLY A 28 16.97 -26.05 -6.46
CA GLY A 28 16.56 -25.22 -5.33
C GLY A 28 15.27 -25.67 -4.65
N LYS A 29 14.83 -26.93 -4.85
CA LYS A 29 13.55 -27.43 -4.35
C LYS A 29 13.69 -28.35 -3.14
N ILE A 30 12.68 -28.33 -2.28
CA ILE A 30 12.47 -29.35 -1.25
C ILE A 30 12.10 -30.67 -1.95
N ILE A 31 12.82 -31.73 -1.63
CA ILE A 31 12.63 -33.05 -2.25
C ILE A 31 12.05 -34.09 -1.29
N GLU A 32 12.26 -33.93 0.02
CA GLU A 32 11.69 -34.83 1.03
C GLU A 32 11.56 -34.12 2.39
N ILE A 33 10.56 -34.51 3.18
CA ILE A 33 10.35 -34.05 4.56
C ILE A 33 10.12 -35.26 5.46
N ILE A 34 10.97 -35.43 6.47
CA ILE A 34 10.86 -36.49 7.45
C ILE A 34 10.43 -35.88 8.79
N ASN A 35 9.30 -36.31 9.37
CA ASN A 35 8.74 -35.80 10.63
C ASN A 35 9.47 -36.33 11.90
N LYS A 36 10.81 -36.30 11.86
CA LYS A 36 11.70 -36.52 13.01
C LYS A 36 13.07 -35.90 12.71
N VAL A 37 13.82 -35.57 13.75
CA VAL A 37 15.22 -35.16 13.62
C VAL A 37 16.09 -36.41 13.38
N LEU A 38 16.72 -36.49 12.21
CA LEU A 38 17.60 -37.61 11.85
C LEU A 38 19.00 -37.51 12.50
N SER A 39 19.65 -38.67 12.66
CA SER A 39 21.09 -38.72 12.95
C SER A 39 21.89 -38.32 11.70
N PRO A 40 23.07 -37.68 11.82
CA PRO A 40 23.95 -37.42 10.67
C PRO A 40 24.37 -38.66 9.87
N THR A 41 24.24 -39.84 10.45
CA THR A 41 24.55 -41.14 9.82
C THR A 41 23.30 -41.94 9.44
N ASP A 42 22.12 -41.33 9.48
CA ASP A 42 20.87 -42.02 9.14
C ASP A 42 20.89 -42.47 7.66
N PRO A 43 20.56 -43.73 7.35
CA PRO A 43 20.56 -44.25 5.97
C PRO A 43 19.68 -43.46 4.99
N LEU A 44 18.63 -42.78 5.47
CA LEU A 44 17.78 -41.94 4.61
C LEU A 44 18.56 -40.75 4.03
N LEU A 45 19.46 -40.13 4.80
CA LEU A 45 20.30 -39.04 4.30
C LEU A 45 21.20 -39.53 3.16
N GLN A 46 21.77 -40.73 3.31
CA GLN A 46 22.59 -41.35 2.27
C GLN A 46 21.76 -41.69 1.01
N ALA A 47 20.53 -42.19 1.17
CA ALA A 47 19.64 -42.49 0.05
C ALA A 47 19.32 -41.25 -0.81
N TYR A 48 19.29 -40.06 -0.19
CA TYR A 48 19.13 -38.77 -0.88
C TYR A 48 20.45 -38.09 -1.28
N ASN A 49 21.59 -38.78 -1.17
CA ASN A 49 22.94 -38.26 -1.43
C ASN A 49 23.28 -37.01 -0.61
N VAL A 50 22.84 -36.96 0.66
CA VAL A 50 23.25 -35.95 1.63
C VAL A 50 24.46 -36.48 2.39
N LEU A 51 25.60 -35.79 2.26
CA LEU A 51 26.80 -36.11 3.04
C LEU A 51 26.63 -35.62 4.49
N PRO A 52 27.31 -36.23 5.48
CA PRO A 52 27.27 -35.74 6.86
C PRO A 52 27.67 -34.25 7.00
N SER A 53 28.57 -33.75 6.14
CA SER A 53 28.96 -32.33 6.10
C SER A 53 27.89 -31.40 5.52
N ASP A 54 26.92 -31.94 4.79
CA ASP A 54 25.80 -31.23 4.16
C ASP A 54 24.50 -31.34 4.98
N TYR A 55 24.57 -31.94 6.17
CA TYR A 55 23.48 -32.01 7.14
C TYR A 55 23.75 -31.08 8.33
N ARG A 56 22.75 -30.28 8.71
CA ARG A 56 22.80 -29.38 9.87
C ARG A 56 21.59 -29.59 10.77
N ASN A 57 21.81 -29.98 12.03
CA ASN A 57 20.79 -29.92 13.06
C ASN A 57 20.81 -28.53 13.71
N LEU A 58 19.71 -27.80 13.55
CA LEU A 58 19.52 -26.42 13.99
C LEU A 58 18.74 -26.33 15.30
N THR A 59 18.44 -27.44 15.98
CA THR A 59 17.80 -27.42 17.31
C THR A 59 18.59 -26.54 18.29
N PRO A 60 17.96 -25.63 19.07
CA PRO A 60 16.51 -25.45 19.27
C PRO A 60 15.84 -24.36 18.40
N LEU A 61 16.50 -23.89 17.33
CA LEU A 61 16.02 -22.83 16.45
C LEU A 61 14.74 -23.24 15.70
N VAL A 62 13.91 -22.27 15.35
CA VAL A 62 12.67 -22.48 14.59
C VAL A 62 12.96 -22.36 13.10
N ILE A 63 12.48 -23.29 12.30
CA ILE A 63 12.52 -23.21 10.84
C ILE A 63 11.13 -22.85 10.32
N LEU A 64 10.98 -21.66 9.76
CA LEU A 64 9.77 -21.19 9.08
C LEU A 64 9.97 -21.24 7.57
N PRO A 65 8.89 -21.32 6.75
CA PRO A 65 8.99 -20.93 5.35
C PRO A 65 9.59 -19.52 5.24
N GLY A 66 10.40 -19.28 4.22
CA GLY A 66 10.86 -17.92 3.91
C GLY A 66 9.67 -16.97 3.81
N LEU A 67 9.80 -15.78 4.40
CA LEU A 67 8.75 -14.77 4.36
C LEU A 67 8.62 -14.23 2.93
N VAL A 68 7.38 -13.91 2.55
CA VAL A 68 7.03 -13.24 1.29
C VAL A 68 6.48 -11.87 1.64
N ASP A 69 7.23 -10.82 1.34
CA ASP A 69 6.82 -9.44 1.57
C ASP A 69 6.25 -8.86 0.28
N ALA A 70 4.92 -8.75 0.22
CA ALA A 70 4.20 -8.37 -1.00
C ALA A 70 4.09 -6.85 -1.19
N HIS A 71 4.66 -6.03 -0.29
CA HIS A 71 4.53 -4.58 -0.35
C HIS A 71 5.84 -3.89 0.06
N VAL A 72 6.75 -3.76 -0.89
CA VAL A 72 8.01 -3.02 -0.73
C VAL A 72 8.15 -1.97 -1.83
N HIS A 73 8.73 -0.82 -1.52
CA HIS A 73 9.05 0.22 -2.50
C HIS A 73 10.56 0.25 -2.74
N LEU A 74 11.01 -0.45 -3.79
CA LEU A 74 12.38 -0.40 -4.26
C LEU A 74 12.43 0.64 -5.38
N ASN A 75 12.96 1.81 -5.04
CA ASN A 75 12.83 3.06 -5.79
C ASN A 75 13.79 3.14 -7.01
N GLU A 76 14.21 2.00 -7.53
CA GLU A 76 15.13 1.86 -8.65
C GLU A 76 14.39 1.32 -9.87
N PRO A 77 14.57 1.87 -11.09
CA PRO A 77 15.47 2.97 -11.46
C PRO A 77 14.99 4.36 -11.00
N GLY A 78 15.88 5.35 -11.07
CA GLY A 78 15.52 6.77 -11.03
C GLY A 78 15.58 7.45 -9.65
N ARG A 79 15.11 6.80 -8.58
CA ARG A 79 15.24 7.28 -7.19
C ARG A 79 16.06 6.33 -6.33
N THR A 80 17.09 5.75 -6.93
CA THR A 80 17.94 4.73 -6.31
C THR A 80 18.56 5.22 -5.00
N GLU A 81 18.77 6.53 -4.82
CA GLU A 81 19.25 7.16 -3.59
C GLU A 81 18.28 7.04 -2.39
N TRP A 82 16.99 6.82 -2.63
CA TRP A 82 16.03 6.54 -1.55
C TRP A 82 16.17 5.10 -1.06
N GLU A 83 16.14 4.14 -1.98
CA GLU A 83 16.44 2.71 -1.76
C GLU A 83 16.53 2.01 -3.11
N GLY A 84 17.43 1.04 -3.24
CA GLY A 84 17.60 0.24 -4.46
C GLY A 84 17.36 -1.25 -4.24
N PHE A 85 17.43 -2.04 -5.30
CA PHE A 85 17.21 -3.49 -5.21
C PHE A 85 18.24 -4.17 -4.31
N ALA A 86 19.51 -3.79 -4.42
CA ALA A 86 20.57 -4.39 -3.60
C ALA A 86 20.34 -4.20 -2.10
N THR A 87 20.24 -2.96 -1.63
CA THR A 87 20.11 -2.65 -0.20
C THR A 87 18.76 -3.09 0.38
N GLY A 88 17.66 -2.91 -0.37
CA GLY A 88 16.34 -3.37 0.04
C GLY A 88 16.25 -4.90 0.17
N THR A 89 16.75 -5.65 -0.81
CA THR A 89 16.72 -7.13 -0.75
C THR A 89 17.75 -7.72 0.22
N GLN A 90 18.87 -7.03 0.48
CA GLN A 90 19.80 -7.38 1.56
C GLN A 90 19.13 -7.20 2.93
N SER A 91 18.39 -6.11 3.12
CA SER A 91 17.64 -5.88 4.35
C SER A 91 16.55 -6.92 4.54
N ALA A 92 15.78 -7.21 3.49
CA ALA A 92 14.78 -8.28 3.49
C ALA A 92 15.41 -9.64 3.87
N ALA A 93 16.51 -10.02 3.22
CA ALA A 93 17.21 -11.26 3.52
C ALA A 93 17.71 -11.30 4.97
N SER A 94 18.13 -10.18 5.56
CA SER A 94 18.56 -10.13 6.96
C SER A 94 17.46 -10.45 7.98
N GLY A 95 16.19 -10.35 7.56
CA GLY A 95 15.01 -10.59 8.38
C GLY A 95 14.19 -11.82 8.01
N GLY A 96 14.75 -12.78 7.28
CA GLY A 96 14.08 -14.04 6.94
C GLY A 96 13.13 -13.95 5.75
N VAL A 97 13.11 -12.82 5.05
CA VAL A 97 12.37 -12.66 3.80
C VAL A 97 13.17 -13.29 2.67
N THR A 98 12.54 -14.15 1.88
CA THR A 98 13.15 -14.79 0.71
C THR A 98 12.51 -14.35 -0.59
N THR A 99 11.36 -13.67 -0.52
CA THR A 99 10.67 -13.13 -1.68
C THR A 99 10.10 -11.75 -1.36
N VAL A 100 10.35 -10.79 -2.23
CA VAL A 100 9.71 -9.48 -2.18
C VAL A 100 8.90 -9.24 -3.45
N VAL A 101 7.81 -8.49 -3.37
CA VAL A 101 7.07 -8.01 -4.53
C VAL A 101 7.06 -6.49 -4.51
N ASP A 102 7.77 -5.93 -5.48
CA ASP A 102 8.07 -4.52 -5.53
C ASP A 102 6.91 -3.71 -6.14
N MET A 103 6.55 -2.63 -5.47
CA MET A 103 5.46 -1.72 -5.84
C MET A 103 5.80 -0.94 -7.12
N PRO A 104 4.80 -0.59 -7.93
CA PRO A 104 5.04 -0.02 -9.26
C PRO A 104 5.59 1.41 -9.20
N LEU A 105 5.47 2.06 -8.05
CA LEU A 105 5.75 3.48 -7.87
C LEU A 105 6.98 3.76 -7.01
N ASN A 106 7.27 5.05 -7.05
CA ASN A 106 8.43 5.81 -6.66
C ASN A 106 9.66 5.63 -7.56
N ALA A 107 9.82 4.48 -8.22
CA ALA A 107 10.76 4.35 -9.33
C ALA A 107 10.37 5.29 -10.50
N ILE A 108 11.37 5.76 -11.23
CA ILE A 108 11.21 6.63 -12.41
C ILE A 108 11.84 5.92 -13.63
N PRO A 109 11.05 5.60 -14.67
CA PRO A 109 9.59 5.72 -14.72
C PRO A 109 8.89 4.66 -13.83
N PRO A 110 7.66 4.93 -13.37
CA PRO A 110 6.87 3.95 -12.63
C PRO A 110 6.43 2.81 -13.55
N THR A 111 6.16 1.63 -12.99
CA THR A 111 5.85 0.39 -13.73
C THR A 111 4.42 0.38 -14.25
N THR A 112 4.09 1.28 -15.16
CA THR A 112 2.74 1.49 -15.73
C THR A 112 2.59 0.98 -17.17
N THR A 113 3.70 0.60 -17.82
CA THR A 113 3.74 0.01 -19.17
C THR A 113 4.75 -1.14 -19.21
N VAL A 114 4.68 -2.00 -20.23
CA VAL A 114 5.65 -3.10 -20.42
C VAL A 114 7.08 -2.57 -20.62
N LEU A 115 7.24 -1.41 -21.26
CA LEU A 115 8.54 -0.76 -21.38
C LEU A 115 9.11 -0.39 -20.01
N ASN A 116 8.30 0.21 -19.15
CA ASN A 116 8.73 0.61 -17.80
C ASN A 116 9.07 -0.60 -16.94
N LEU A 117 8.28 -1.68 -17.05
CA LEU A 117 8.59 -2.97 -16.41
C LEU A 117 9.95 -3.51 -16.86
N ASN A 118 10.24 -3.51 -18.16
CA ASN A 118 11.54 -3.99 -18.67
C ASN A 118 12.72 -3.16 -18.17
N LEU A 119 12.56 -1.84 -18.00
CA LEU A 119 13.58 -0.99 -17.37
C LEU A 119 13.81 -1.38 -15.91
N LYS A 120 12.73 -1.67 -15.17
CA LYS A 120 12.81 -2.09 -13.75
C LYS A 120 13.43 -3.48 -13.60
N ILE A 121 13.10 -4.41 -14.49
CA ILE A 121 13.73 -5.74 -14.61
C ILE A 121 15.24 -5.59 -14.86
N ALA A 122 15.63 -4.76 -15.84
CA ALA A 122 17.03 -4.53 -16.16
C ALA A 122 17.80 -3.92 -14.99
N ALA A 123 17.17 -3.04 -14.20
CA ALA A 123 17.75 -2.52 -12.99
C ALA A 123 17.91 -3.59 -11.91
N ALA A 124 16.90 -4.42 -11.64
CA ALA A 124 16.96 -5.44 -10.59
C ALA A 124 17.94 -6.61 -10.86
N GLN A 125 18.18 -6.91 -12.14
CA GLN A 125 18.90 -8.11 -12.57
C GLN A 125 20.32 -8.19 -11.98
N GLY A 126 20.62 -9.32 -11.34
CA GLY A 126 21.97 -9.62 -10.85
C GLY A 126 22.40 -8.85 -9.61
N GLN A 127 21.48 -8.18 -8.91
CA GLN A 127 21.77 -7.46 -7.65
C GLN A 127 20.76 -7.74 -6.52
N CYS A 128 20.01 -8.84 -6.57
CA CYS A 128 18.99 -9.19 -5.57
C CYS A 128 19.43 -10.33 -4.63
N TRP A 129 19.13 -10.21 -3.33
CA TRP A 129 19.35 -11.26 -2.31
C TRP A 129 18.09 -12.04 -1.93
N CYS A 130 16.95 -11.62 -2.46
CA CYS A 130 15.66 -12.28 -2.40
C CYS A 130 15.15 -12.48 -3.83
N ASP A 131 14.20 -13.40 -4.03
CA ASP A 131 13.44 -13.40 -5.28
C ASP A 131 12.55 -12.16 -5.36
N VAL A 132 12.37 -11.62 -6.56
CA VAL A 132 11.67 -10.36 -6.77
C VAL A 132 10.56 -10.53 -7.80
N GLY A 133 9.32 -10.26 -7.39
CA GLY A 133 8.19 -10.02 -8.29
C GLY A 133 7.92 -8.52 -8.45
N PHE A 134 7.08 -8.16 -9.43
CA PHE A 134 6.73 -6.77 -9.71
C PHE A 134 5.22 -6.57 -9.78
N TRP A 135 4.73 -5.51 -9.16
CA TRP A 135 3.38 -5.00 -9.37
C TRP A 135 3.35 -4.03 -10.56
N GLY A 136 2.22 -4.00 -11.28
CA GLY A 136 1.93 -2.96 -12.27
C GLY A 136 1.21 -1.77 -11.62
N GLY A 137 1.25 -0.61 -12.27
CA GLY A 137 0.55 0.59 -11.81
C GLY A 137 -0.80 0.79 -12.49
N LEU A 138 -1.76 1.35 -11.76
CA LEU A 138 -2.98 1.93 -12.31
C LEU A 138 -2.85 3.45 -12.31
N VAL A 139 -2.83 4.05 -13.49
CA VAL A 139 -2.85 5.51 -13.69
C VAL A 139 -3.93 5.86 -14.73
N PRO A 140 -4.49 7.07 -14.73
CA PRO A 140 -5.71 7.40 -15.50
C PRO A 140 -5.66 7.09 -17.01
N ASP A 141 -4.46 7.07 -17.61
CA ASP A 141 -4.23 6.95 -19.05
C ASP A 141 -3.68 5.59 -19.51
N ASN A 142 -3.40 4.64 -18.61
CA ASN A 142 -2.75 3.36 -18.97
C ASN A 142 -3.69 2.15 -19.07
N ILE A 143 -5.00 2.36 -19.31
CA ILE A 143 -5.98 1.25 -19.32
C ILE A 143 -5.65 0.17 -20.38
N GLU A 144 -5.04 0.58 -21.50
CA GLU A 144 -4.66 -0.32 -22.58
C GLU A 144 -3.38 -1.11 -22.28
N ASP A 145 -2.58 -0.68 -21.31
CA ASP A 145 -1.35 -1.35 -20.88
C ASP A 145 -1.60 -2.49 -19.89
N LEU A 146 -2.78 -2.57 -19.27
CA LEU A 146 -3.06 -3.56 -18.21
C LEU A 146 -2.93 -5.00 -18.73
N VAL A 147 -3.58 -5.34 -19.84
CA VAL A 147 -3.52 -6.71 -20.39
C VAL A 147 -2.09 -7.09 -20.84
N PRO A 148 -1.36 -6.23 -21.59
CA PRO A 148 0.06 -6.45 -21.87
C PRO A 148 0.91 -6.68 -20.62
N LEU A 149 0.71 -5.92 -19.54
CA LEU A 149 1.45 -6.09 -18.29
C LEU A 149 1.16 -7.43 -17.60
N VAL A 150 -0.11 -7.89 -17.60
CA VAL A 150 -0.46 -9.23 -17.09
C VAL A 150 0.34 -10.30 -17.84
N HIS A 151 0.39 -10.23 -19.17
CA HIS A 151 1.14 -11.18 -19.99
C HIS A 151 2.65 -11.06 -19.81
N ALA A 152 3.16 -9.87 -19.54
CA ALA A 152 4.57 -9.62 -19.24
C ALA A 152 4.99 -10.10 -17.83
N GLY A 153 4.03 -10.50 -16.99
CA GLY A 153 4.32 -11.11 -15.71
C GLY A 153 4.30 -10.16 -14.51
N VAL A 154 3.55 -9.05 -14.54
CA VAL A 154 3.22 -8.38 -13.27
C VAL A 154 2.34 -9.28 -12.40
N ARG A 155 2.43 -9.15 -11.08
CA ARG A 155 1.64 -9.97 -10.13
C ARG A 155 0.20 -9.47 -9.96
N GLY A 156 -0.08 -8.24 -10.38
CA GLY A 156 -1.33 -7.51 -10.18
C GLY A 156 -1.09 -6.01 -10.37
N PHE A 157 -2.04 -5.18 -9.96
CA PHE A 157 -1.95 -3.73 -10.14
C PHE A 157 -2.24 -2.95 -8.88
N LYS A 158 -1.53 -1.85 -8.65
CA LYS A 158 -1.72 -0.92 -7.54
C LYS A 158 -2.13 0.46 -8.06
N GLY A 159 -3.17 1.07 -7.49
CA GLY A 159 -3.59 2.46 -7.75
C GLY A 159 -3.80 3.26 -6.47
N PHE A 160 -3.94 4.58 -6.59
CA PHE A 160 -4.28 5.48 -5.48
C PHE A 160 -5.64 6.15 -5.70
N LEU A 161 -6.44 6.29 -4.64
CA LEU A 161 -7.73 7.01 -4.69
C LEU A 161 -7.62 8.48 -4.24
N LEU A 162 -6.38 8.92 -3.95
CA LEU A 162 -6.00 10.30 -3.70
C LEU A 162 -4.63 10.59 -4.33
N ASP A 163 -4.16 11.84 -4.24
CA ASP A 163 -2.81 12.22 -4.66
C ASP A 163 -1.76 11.33 -3.98
N SER A 164 -0.91 10.67 -4.77
CA SER A 164 0.12 9.73 -4.33
C SER A 164 1.40 10.42 -3.84
N GLY A 165 1.50 11.75 -4.01
CA GLY A 165 2.68 12.53 -3.66
C GLY A 165 3.73 12.64 -4.75
N VAL A 166 3.55 11.93 -5.87
CA VAL A 166 4.45 11.94 -7.03
C VAL A 166 3.65 12.14 -8.33
N GLU A 167 4.12 13.03 -9.20
CA GLU A 167 3.38 13.45 -10.40
C GLU A 167 3.27 12.33 -11.44
N GLU A 168 4.27 11.45 -11.49
CA GLU A 168 4.31 10.31 -12.41
C GLU A 168 3.33 9.19 -12.05
N PHE A 169 2.69 9.23 -10.87
CA PHE A 169 1.75 8.21 -10.42
C PHE A 169 0.41 8.82 -9.91
N PRO A 170 -0.34 9.51 -10.77
CA PRO A 170 -1.53 10.25 -10.37
C PRO A 170 -2.67 9.34 -9.87
N ALA A 171 -3.55 9.91 -9.06
CA ALA A 171 -4.73 9.25 -8.53
C ALA A 171 -5.69 8.78 -9.65
N ILE A 172 -6.30 7.62 -9.45
CA ILE A 172 -7.37 7.09 -10.32
C ILE A 172 -8.74 7.43 -9.77
N THR A 173 -9.76 7.37 -10.63
CA THR A 173 -11.17 7.61 -10.25
C THR A 173 -11.93 6.30 -10.11
N ILE A 174 -13.08 6.33 -9.43
CA ILE A 174 -13.98 5.16 -9.35
C ILE A 174 -14.38 4.65 -10.75
N GLY A 175 -14.66 5.56 -11.69
CA GLY A 175 -14.95 5.18 -13.09
C GLY A 175 -13.77 4.54 -13.83
N TYR A 176 -12.52 4.83 -13.43
CA TYR A 176 -11.35 4.11 -13.92
C TYR A 176 -11.30 2.69 -13.33
N ILE A 177 -11.58 2.51 -12.03
CA ILE A 177 -11.61 1.18 -11.39
C ILE A 177 -12.58 0.26 -12.11
N GLU A 178 -13.79 0.72 -12.41
CA GLU A 178 -14.80 -0.06 -13.13
C GLU A 178 -14.29 -0.49 -14.51
N LYS A 179 -13.70 0.44 -15.27
CA LYS A 179 -13.08 0.14 -16.58
C LYS A 179 -11.91 -0.84 -16.46
N ALA A 180 -11.09 -0.72 -15.42
CA ALA A 180 -9.95 -1.60 -15.18
C ALA A 180 -10.44 -3.02 -14.87
N MET A 181 -11.46 -3.16 -14.03
CA MET A 181 -12.12 -4.43 -13.73
C MET A 181 -12.70 -5.08 -14.99
N GLU A 182 -13.39 -4.31 -15.84
CA GLU A 182 -13.87 -4.80 -17.14
C GLU A 182 -12.71 -5.28 -18.02
N LYS A 183 -11.65 -4.49 -18.11
CA LYS A 183 -10.48 -4.76 -18.96
C LYS A 183 -9.74 -6.04 -18.56
N VAL A 184 -9.59 -6.29 -17.26
CA VAL A 184 -8.88 -7.49 -16.75
C VAL A 184 -9.80 -8.66 -16.42
N SER A 185 -11.10 -8.55 -16.70
CA SER A 185 -12.06 -9.60 -16.43
C SER A 185 -11.69 -10.89 -17.14
N GLY A 186 -11.68 -12.01 -16.39
CA GLY A 186 -11.27 -13.32 -16.88
C GLY A 186 -9.75 -13.57 -16.92
N LEU A 187 -8.92 -12.58 -16.57
CA LEU A 187 -7.48 -12.76 -16.41
C LEU A 187 -7.12 -13.14 -14.96
N HIS A 188 -6.02 -13.87 -14.79
CA HIS A 188 -5.45 -14.17 -13.47
C HIS A 188 -4.66 -12.95 -12.96
N THR A 189 -5.37 -12.00 -12.34
CA THR A 189 -4.78 -10.80 -11.76
C THR A 189 -5.58 -10.30 -10.57
N ILE A 190 -5.04 -9.31 -9.87
CA ILE A 190 -5.66 -8.65 -8.72
C ILE A 190 -5.45 -7.14 -8.84
N LEU A 191 -6.47 -6.36 -8.47
CA LEU A 191 -6.37 -4.90 -8.40
C LEU A 191 -6.32 -4.47 -6.94
N MET A 192 -5.37 -3.61 -6.60
CA MET A 192 -5.06 -3.19 -5.24
C MET A 192 -5.05 -1.67 -5.13
N PHE A 193 -5.43 -1.14 -3.97
CA PHE A 193 -5.73 0.29 -3.88
C PHE A 193 -5.15 0.91 -2.61
N HIS A 194 -4.67 2.15 -2.72
CA HIS A 194 -4.43 3.02 -1.57
C HIS A 194 -5.77 3.62 -1.20
N ASP A 195 -6.29 3.20 -0.06
CA ASP A 195 -7.69 3.42 0.27
C ASP A 195 -7.83 4.57 1.24
N GLU A 196 -7.61 5.79 0.76
CA GLU A 196 -8.02 6.99 1.49
C GLU A 196 -8.73 7.90 0.49
N MET A 197 -9.90 8.41 0.88
CA MET A 197 -10.68 9.31 0.03
C MET A 197 -11.46 10.28 0.92
N GLN A 198 -11.35 11.58 0.65
CA GLN A 198 -12.22 12.56 1.28
C GLN A 198 -13.69 12.28 0.91
N PRO A 199 -14.62 12.24 1.87
CA PRO A 199 -16.04 12.08 1.56
C PRO A 199 -16.56 13.24 0.70
N CYS A 200 -17.03 12.95 -0.51
CA CYS A 200 -17.78 13.89 -1.34
C CYS A 200 -19.28 13.76 -1.06
N ALA A 201 -20.04 14.86 -1.19
CA ALA A 201 -21.49 14.82 -1.05
C ALA A 201 -22.09 13.81 -2.04
N SER A 202 -22.88 12.86 -1.54
CA SER A 202 -23.67 12.01 -2.41
C SER A 202 -24.61 12.91 -3.21
N ILE A 203 -24.52 12.89 -4.55
CA ILE A 203 -25.55 13.50 -5.38
C ILE A 203 -26.82 12.69 -5.11
N SER A 204 -27.65 13.16 -4.19
CA SER A 204 -29.02 12.68 -4.09
C SER A 204 -29.65 13.00 -5.43
N SER A 205 -30.05 11.97 -6.18
CA SER A 205 -30.90 12.14 -7.35
C SER A 205 -32.05 13.07 -6.97
N PRO A 206 -32.31 14.17 -7.72
CA PRO A 206 -33.35 15.10 -7.36
C PRO A 206 -34.68 14.35 -7.22
N LYS A 207 -35.25 14.39 -6.02
CA LYS A 207 -36.64 13.98 -5.80
C LYS A 207 -37.52 15.01 -6.50
N GLY A 208 -38.04 14.65 -7.67
CA GLY A 208 -38.99 15.50 -8.41
C GLY A 208 -38.92 15.26 -9.90
N ALA A 209 -39.31 14.06 -10.34
CA ALA A 209 -39.70 13.87 -11.73
C ALA A 209 -41.07 14.54 -11.92
N ASP A 210 -41.07 15.83 -12.26
CA ASP A 210 -42.26 16.43 -12.86
C ASP A 210 -42.47 15.80 -14.23
N ARG A 211 -43.59 15.08 -14.33
CA ARG A 211 -44.13 14.48 -15.54
C ARG A 211 -44.26 15.54 -16.63
N ILE A 212 -43.39 15.48 -17.64
CA ILE A 212 -43.74 16.03 -18.95
C ILE A 212 -44.50 14.91 -19.69
N GLN A 213 -45.77 15.17 -19.92
CA GLN A 213 -46.70 14.29 -20.62
C GLN A 213 -46.29 14.13 -22.09
N ASN A 214 -46.31 12.87 -22.55
CA ASN A 214 -46.34 12.52 -23.96
C ASN A 214 -47.54 13.19 -24.65
N VAL A 215 -47.29 13.77 -25.83
CA VAL A 215 -48.28 13.78 -26.90
C VAL A 215 -47.59 13.32 -28.18
N ASP A 216 -48.08 12.20 -28.68
CA ASP A 216 -47.73 11.56 -29.94
C ASP A 216 -48.05 12.45 -31.15
N SER A 217 -47.24 12.32 -32.21
CA SER A 217 -47.78 12.16 -33.57
C SER A 217 -46.71 11.62 -34.53
N VAL A 218 -46.91 10.36 -34.90
CA VAL A 218 -46.33 9.66 -36.06
C VAL A 218 -47.01 10.13 -37.35
N THR A 219 -46.23 10.23 -38.44
CA THR A 219 -46.49 9.96 -39.89
C THR A 219 -45.57 10.90 -40.68
N GLY A 220 -44.84 10.54 -41.74
CA GLY A 220 -44.68 9.35 -42.56
C GLY A 220 -43.69 9.68 -43.70
N ASP A 221 -43.12 8.62 -44.29
CA ASP A 221 -42.28 8.48 -45.49
C ASP A 221 -42.02 9.66 -46.45
N SER A 222 -40.77 9.79 -46.92
CA SER A 222 -40.36 9.29 -48.25
C SER A 222 -38.95 9.75 -48.71
N ASP A 223 -38.14 8.77 -49.11
CA ASP A 223 -37.23 8.72 -50.28
C ASP A 223 -36.03 9.68 -50.52
N SER A 224 -34.85 9.04 -50.47
CA SER A 224 -33.90 8.85 -51.59
C SER A 224 -32.84 9.91 -51.97
N SER A 225 -31.65 9.34 -52.25
CA SER A 225 -30.57 9.79 -53.15
C SER A 225 -29.49 10.78 -52.67
N SER A 226 -28.34 10.19 -52.28
CA SER A 226 -27.00 10.34 -52.85
C SER A 226 -26.57 11.64 -53.58
N VAL A 227 -25.29 11.98 -53.35
CA VAL A 227 -24.26 12.59 -54.25
C VAL A 227 -23.73 13.98 -53.83
N SER A 228 -22.51 13.92 -53.26
CA SER A 228 -21.26 14.64 -53.62
C SER A 228 -21.10 16.17 -53.57
N LEU A 229 -20.02 16.53 -52.84
CA LEU A 229 -18.88 17.39 -53.19
C LEU A 229 -19.07 18.90 -53.47
N GLU A 230 -18.41 19.66 -52.59
CA GLU A 230 -17.58 20.86 -52.81
C GLU A 230 -18.04 21.96 -53.78
N SER A 231 -18.15 23.19 -53.26
CA SER A 231 -17.24 24.30 -53.61
C SER A 231 -17.77 25.66 -53.12
N GLY A 232 -16.85 26.59 -52.86
CA GLY A 232 -17.03 27.95 -53.38
C GLY A 232 -17.44 29.07 -52.41
N PHE A 233 -16.41 29.72 -51.87
CA PHE A 233 -16.34 31.08 -51.34
C PHE A 233 -17.22 32.17 -52.04
N SER A 234 -17.83 33.06 -51.24
CA SER A 234 -17.60 34.55 -51.24
C SER A 234 -18.85 35.46 -51.22
N SER A 235 -18.76 36.47 -50.34
CA SER A 235 -19.48 37.76 -50.26
C SER A 235 -20.94 37.72 -49.77
N GLY A 236 -21.43 38.62 -48.91
CA GLY A 236 -20.87 39.79 -48.25
C GLY A 236 -22.01 40.54 -47.52
N THR A 237 -21.67 41.14 -46.36
CA THR A 237 -22.36 42.28 -45.68
C THR A 237 -23.80 42.12 -45.19
N LYS A 238 -24.01 42.14 -43.86
CA LYS A 238 -24.34 43.39 -43.14
C LYS A 238 -24.31 43.23 -41.61
N LEU A 239 -23.67 44.22 -40.99
CA LEU A 239 -23.55 44.49 -39.57
C LEU A 239 -24.87 45.02 -39.01
N THR A 240 -25.38 44.45 -37.92
CA THR A 240 -26.27 45.11 -36.95
C THR A 240 -26.16 44.42 -35.59
N THR A 241 -25.53 45.08 -34.62
CA THR A 241 -25.78 44.90 -33.17
C THR A 241 -27.06 45.67 -32.81
N PRO A 242 -27.86 45.24 -31.80
CA PRO A 242 -27.52 45.56 -30.41
C PRO A 242 -27.97 44.54 -29.34
N ALA A 243 -27.47 44.83 -28.13
CA ALA A 243 -28.05 44.56 -26.82
C ALA A 243 -27.71 43.24 -26.10
N SER A 244 -26.72 43.38 -25.23
CA SER A 244 -26.43 42.62 -24.03
C SER A 244 -27.68 42.28 -23.20
N THR A 245 -27.81 41.01 -22.83
CA THR A 245 -28.38 40.61 -21.54
C THR A 245 -27.44 39.59 -20.89
N ASN A 246 -27.00 39.94 -19.68
CA ASN A 246 -26.11 39.16 -18.84
C ASN A 246 -26.77 37.85 -18.42
N VAL A 247 -26.13 36.72 -18.78
CA VAL A 247 -26.28 35.46 -18.05
C VAL A 247 -24.88 35.03 -17.66
N SER A 248 -24.50 35.37 -16.43
CA SER A 248 -23.28 34.89 -15.79
C SER A 248 -23.45 33.40 -15.45
N ASN A 249 -23.16 32.53 -16.43
CA ASN A 249 -22.86 31.14 -16.15
C ASN A 249 -21.34 31.03 -15.94
N THR A 250 -20.88 31.38 -14.75
CA THR A 250 -19.61 30.87 -14.25
C THR A 250 -19.81 29.38 -13.91
N PRO A 251 -18.98 28.46 -14.44
CA PRO A 251 -18.96 27.10 -13.94
C PRO A 251 -18.51 27.16 -12.47
N LYS A 252 -19.34 26.66 -11.55
CA LYS A 252 -18.94 26.49 -10.16
C LYS A 252 -17.66 25.66 -10.12
N SER A 253 -16.64 26.23 -9.51
CA SER A 253 -15.36 25.58 -9.24
C SER A 253 -15.59 24.36 -8.33
N CYS A 254 -14.75 23.32 -8.49
CA CYS A 254 -14.79 22.09 -7.71
C CYS A 254 -14.67 22.31 -6.18
N SER A 255 -14.27 23.51 -5.75
CA SER A 255 -14.21 23.95 -4.35
C SER A 255 -15.56 23.96 -3.63
N ASP A 256 -16.66 24.20 -4.35
CA ASP A 256 -17.96 24.51 -3.73
C ASP A 256 -18.78 23.26 -3.35
N LEU A 257 -18.25 22.05 -3.59
CA LEU A 257 -18.95 20.77 -3.40
C LEU A 257 -18.51 19.98 -2.16
N LEU A 258 -17.58 20.52 -1.35
CA LEU A 258 -16.90 19.79 -0.27
C LEU A 258 -17.55 19.88 1.12
N HIS A 259 -18.67 20.59 1.30
CA HIS A 259 -18.86 21.31 2.58
C HIS A 259 -19.91 20.78 3.58
N ASP A 260 -21.01 20.16 3.17
CA ASP A 260 -22.11 19.88 4.13
C ASP A 260 -21.98 18.58 4.95
N ASP A 261 -21.25 17.59 4.44
CA ASP A 261 -21.15 16.27 5.08
C ASP A 261 -20.01 16.17 6.11
N ILE A 262 -19.01 17.05 6.03
CA ILE A 262 -17.91 17.12 7.01
C ILE A 262 -18.33 17.85 8.30
N GLU A 263 -19.33 18.73 8.24
CA GLU A 263 -19.88 19.33 9.47
C GLU A 263 -20.67 18.32 10.31
N LYS A 264 -21.30 17.36 9.62
CA LYS A 264 -22.05 16.22 10.18
C LYS A 264 -21.18 14.97 10.39
N LEU A 265 -19.88 15.04 10.05
CA LEU A 265 -18.93 13.95 10.30
C LEU A 265 -18.77 13.75 11.81
N ASP A 266 -19.07 12.53 12.22
CA ASP A 266 -18.31 11.89 13.28
C ASP A 266 -16.99 11.43 12.66
N LEU A 267 -15.87 11.79 13.28
CA LEU A 267 -14.52 11.52 12.76
C LEU A 267 -14.10 10.06 12.98
N GLY A 268 -14.97 9.25 13.58
CA GLY A 268 -14.96 7.78 13.50
C GLY A 268 -16.33 7.20 13.11
N MET A 269 -16.39 5.87 12.98
CA MET A 269 -17.52 5.03 12.51
C MET A 269 -18.79 5.08 13.36
N SER A 270 -19.45 6.23 13.51
CA SER A 270 -20.80 6.23 14.08
C SER A 270 -21.86 5.87 13.05
N GLN A 271 -23.12 5.84 13.48
CA GLN A 271 -24.29 5.68 12.61
C GLN A 271 -24.31 6.60 11.36
N SER A 272 -23.45 7.62 11.32
CA SER A 272 -23.16 8.45 10.15
C SER A 272 -22.60 7.66 8.95
N PHE A 273 -21.73 6.65 9.13
CA PHE A 273 -21.21 5.85 8.01
C PHE A 273 -22.31 5.06 7.31
N ILE A 274 -23.15 4.32 8.04
CA ILE A 274 -24.28 3.57 7.46
C ILE A 274 -25.19 4.51 6.65
N LYS A 275 -25.33 5.77 7.06
CA LYS A 275 -26.12 6.77 6.33
C LYS A 275 -25.45 7.29 5.05
N ARG A 276 -24.12 7.19 4.90
CA ARG A 276 -23.37 7.75 3.77
C ARG A 276 -22.76 6.73 2.82
N ALA A 277 -22.52 5.50 3.28
CA ALA A 277 -21.98 4.42 2.46
C ALA A 277 -22.77 4.29 1.14
N PRO A 278 -22.17 3.88 0.02
CA PRO A 278 -22.93 3.64 -1.21
C PRO A 278 -24.14 2.75 -0.93
N ALA A 279 -25.29 3.00 -1.60
CA ALA A 279 -26.51 2.24 -1.36
C ALA A 279 -26.29 0.70 -1.39
N PRO A 280 -25.49 0.15 -2.32
CA PRO A 280 -25.14 -1.27 -2.32
C PRO A 280 -24.46 -1.76 -1.02
N VAL A 281 -23.60 -0.93 -0.42
CA VAL A 281 -22.92 -1.21 0.87
C VAL A 281 -23.90 -1.13 2.04
N LYS A 282 -24.86 -0.19 2.01
CA LYS A 282 -25.92 -0.15 3.06
C LYS A 282 -26.76 -1.42 3.04
N ASP A 283 -27.11 -1.89 1.86
CA ASP A 283 -27.92 -3.10 1.71
C ASP A 283 -27.13 -4.35 2.11
N LEU A 284 -25.84 -4.40 1.77
CA LEU A 284 -24.89 -5.42 2.25
C LEU A 284 -24.87 -5.48 3.79
N LEU A 285 -24.66 -4.35 4.46
CA LEU A 285 -24.62 -4.29 5.92
C LEU A 285 -25.97 -4.65 6.56
N ARG A 286 -27.09 -4.25 5.95
CA ARG A 286 -28.43 -4.63 6.44
C ARG A 286 -28.67 -6.13 6.37
N LYS A 287 -28.20 -6.81 5.32
CA LYS A 287 -28.27 -8.27 5.18
C LYS A 287 -27.45 -8.96 6.27
N ALA A 288 -26.22 -8.50 6.50
CA ALA A 288 -25.31 -9.06 7.51
C ALA A 288 -25.86 -8.94 8.95
N VAL A 289 -26.75 -7.98 9.20
CA VAL A 289 -27.37 -7.75 10.52
C VAL A 289 -28.62 -8.63 10.77
N GLN A 290 -29.13 -9.36 9.76
CA GLN A 290 -30.29 -10.25 9.97
C GLN A 290 -29.91 -11.51 10.77
N PRO A 291 -30.77 -11.95 11.72
CA PRO A 291 -30.41 -12.97 12.71
C PRO A 291 -30.53 -14.38 12.12
N SER A 292 -29.44 -14.91 11.57
CA SER A 292 -29.25 -16.35 11.41
C SER A 292 -28.04 -16.83 12.21
N ALA A 293 -28.34 -17.27 13.44
CA ALA A 293 -27.63 -18.27 14.25
C ALA A 293 -26.17 -18.01 14.67
N LYS A 294 -25.98 -17.24 15.77
CA LYS A 294 -25.43 -17.68 17.07
C LYS A 294 -25.28 -16.47 18.00
N GLU A 295 -25.88 -16.56 19.19
CA GLU A 295 -26.01 -15.47 20.16
C GLU A 295 -24.68 -14.95 20.76
N GLU A 296 -23.52 -15.51 20.41
CA GLU A 296 -22.20 -15.04 20.86
C GLU A 296 -21.62 -13.89 19.99
N ASP A 297 -22.08 -13.71 18.74
CA ASP A 297 -21.49 -12.74 17.80
C ASP A 297 -22.15 -11.33 17.80
N HIS A 298 -23.25 -11.16 18.53
CA HIS A 298 -24.02 -9.90 18.53
C HIS A 298 -23.35 -8.74 19.30
N SER A 299 -22.25 -9.00 20.02
CA SER A 299 -21.39 -7.95 20.59
C SER A 299 -20.37 -7.40 19.58
N HIS A 300 -20.01 -8.17 18.55
CA HIS A 300 -18.92 -7.87 17.61
C HIS A 300 -19.38 -7.35 16.23
N CYS A 301 -20.70 -7.32 15.99
CA CYS A 301 -21.30 -6.70 14.79
C CYS A 301 -21.97 -5.36 15.10
N LYS A 302 -21.97 -4.93 16.37
CA LYS A 302 -22.33 -3.56 16.72
C LYS A 302 -21.10 -2.69 16.51
N LEU A 303 -21.21 -1.72 15.59
CA LEU A 303 -20.27 -0.60 15.52
C LEU A 303 -20.13 -0.03 16.95
N PRO A 304 -18.92 0.06 17.51
CA PRO A 304 -18.77 0.56 18.88
C PRO A 304 -19.40 1.95 18.99
N HIS A 305 -20.27 2.13 20.00
CA HIS A 305 -21.04 3.36 20.20
C HIS A 305 -20.20 4.53 20.77
N VAL A 306 -18.86 4.50 20.65
CA VAL A 306 -17.98 5.48 21.30
C VAL A 306 -16.85 5.91 20.34
N HIS A 307 -17.19 6.79 19.40
CA HIS A 307 -16.25 7.39 18.43
C HIS A 307 -15.95 8.85 18.77
N ALA A 308 -14.95 9.05 19.62
CA ALA A 308 -14.32 10.38 19.82
C ALA A 308 -12.91 10.31 20.44
N ARG A 309 -12.35 9.12 20.72
CA ARG A 309 -11.07 9.01 21.45
C ARG A 309 -9.81 9.06 20.58
N SER A 310 -9.93 9.16 19.24
CA SER A 310 -8.76 9.36 18.37
C SER A 310 -8.25 10.81 18.39
N ILE A 311 -9.10 11.77 18.78
CA ILE A 311 -8.73 13.17 18.88
C ILE A 311 -8.25 13.42 20.30
N ASN A 312 -6.97 13.78 20.43
CA ASN A 312 -6.48 14.28 21.70
C ASN A 312 -6.98 15.72 21.89
N HIS A 313 -8.11 15.88 22.59
CA HIS A 313 -8.71 17.19 22.85
C HIS A 313 -7.83 18.10 23.74
N SER A 314 -6.74 17.59 24.33
CA SER A 314 -5.74 18.45 24.97
C SER A 314 -4.82 19.17 23.96
N VAL A 315 -4.81 18.72 22.70
CA VAL A 315 -3.96 19.24 21.62
C VAL A 315 -4.79 19.96 20.55
N LEU A 316 -5.98 19.44 20.22
CA LEU A 316 -6.84 19.97 19.16
C LEU A 316 -8.28 20.19 19.64
N THR A 317 -8.86 21.32 19.23
CA THR A 317 -10.32 21.50 19.31
C THR A 317 -11.03 20.71 18.21
N ASP A 318 -12.32 20.40 18.40
CA ASP A 318 -13.15 19.75 17.38
C ASP A 318 -13.20 20.56 16.08
N SER A 319 -13.20 21.90 16.18
CA SER A 319 -13.18 22.80 15.04
C SER A 319 -11.87 22.65 14.25
N GLN A 320 -10.73 22.59 14.94
CA GLN A 320 -9.42 22.37 14.31
C GLN A 320 -9.34 20.99 13.68
N ALA A 321 -9.76 19.93 14.37
CA ALA A 321 -9.74 18.58 13.82
C ALA A 321 -10.59 18.47 12.54
N LYS A 322 -11.78 19.09 12.52
CA LYS A 322 -12.62 19.17 11.31
C LYS A 322 -11.96 19.99 10.20
N ALA A 323 -11.40 21.14 10.51
CA ALA A 323 -10.70 21.99 9.53
C ALA A 323 -9.50 21.26 8.90
N LEU A 324 -8.73 20.51 9.71
CA LEU A 324 -7.61 19.69 9.24
C LEU A 324 -8.08 18.62 8.24
N ALA A 325 -9.15 17.89 8.56
CA ALA A 325 -9.71 16.87 7.67
C ALA A 325 -10.33 17.44 6.38
N LYS A 326 -10.87 18.68 6.41
CA LYS A 326 -11.44 19.34 5.22
C LYS A 326 -10.37 19.77 4.23
N SER A 327 -9.18 20.10 4.69
CA SER A 327 -8.17 20.76 3.85
C SER A 327 -7.67 19.83 2.74
N PRO A 328 -7.84 20.18 1.45
CA PRO A 328 -7.30 19.39 0.34
C PRO A 328 -5.76 19.37 0.34
N TYR A 329 -5.12 20.37 0.95
CA TYR A 329 -3.66 20.47 1.07
C TYR A 329 -3.07 19.48 2.08
N LEU A 330 -3.88 18.99 3.02
CA LEU A 330 -3.45 18.09 4.10
C LEU A 330 -3.91 16.63 3.90
N ALA A 331 -4.79 16.40 2.92
CA ALA A 331 -5.32 15.08 2.59
C ALA A 331 -4.45 14.29 1.58
N SER A 332 -3.54 14.93 0.84
CA SER A 332 -2.57 14.26 -0.03
C SER A 332 -1.72 13.26 0.76
N SER A 333 -1.38 12.07 0.21
CA SER A 333 -0.51 11.11 0.91
C SER A 333 0.84 11.71 1.26
N GLU A 334 1.23 12.80 0.59
CA GLU A 334 2.47 13.51 0.82
C GLU A 334 2.30 15.04 0.85
N PRO A 335 3.19 15.75 1.57
CA PRO A 335 3.27 17.20 1.56
C PRO A 335 3.45 17.75 0.15
N ILE A 336 2.67 18.78 -0.20
CA ILE A 336 2.98 19.67 -1.32
C ILE A 336 4.35 20.37 -1.09
N TYR A 337 4.86 20.41 0.15
CA TYR A 337 6.20 20.87 0.47
C TYR A 337 7.32 19.97 -0.09
N GLY A 338 7.18 18.63 -0.04
CA GLY A 338 8.11 17.72 -0.72
C GLY A 338 8.11 17.95 -2.23
N ARG A 339 6.96 18.33 -2.79
CA ARG A 339 6.81 18.73 -4.20
C ARG A 339 7.58 20.03 -4.50
N ALA A 340 7.45 21.10 -3.71
CA ALA A 340 8.15 22.37 -3.93
C ALA A 340 9.66 22.34 -3.54
N ALA A 341 10.01 21.65 -2.46
CA ALA A 341 11.40 21.53 -1.99
C ALA A 341 12.26 20.65 -2.90
N ARG A 342 11.69 19.58 -3.50
CA ARG A 342 12.38 18.82 -4.57
C ARG A 342 12.66 19.68 -5.80
N LEU A 343 11.71 20.54 -6.17
CA LEU A 343 11.88 21.48 -7.27
C LEU A 343 12.94 22.56 -6.98
N ALA A 344 13.12 22.95 -5.71
CA ALA A 344 14.13 23.91 -5.29
C ALA A 344 15.54 23.33 -5.08
N LYS A 345 15.66 22.03 -4.77
CA LYS A 345 16.93 21.37 -4.39
C LYS A 345 17.59 20.49 -5.47
N SER A 346 17.08 20.45 -6.71
CA SER A 346 17.67 19.64 -7.79
C SER A 346 18.37 20.49 -8.87
N PRO A 347 19.66 20.86 -8.72
CA PRO A 347 20.44 21.43 -9.82
C PRO A 347 21.00 20.38 -10.79
N GLU A 348 21.01 19.08 -10.45
CA GLU A 348 21.75 18.07 -11.24
C GLU A 348 21.06 16.69 -11.28
N LEU A 349 19.95 16.56 -12.02
CA LEU A 349 19.59 15.27 -12.61
C LEU A 349 20.35 15.16 -13.93
N LYS A 350 21.28 14.20 -14.04
CA LYS A 350 22.02 13.97 -15.30
C LYS A 350 21.03 13.74 -16.44
N PRO A 351 21.21 14.39 -17.60
CA PRO A 351 20.24 14.35 -18.68
C PRO A 351 20.07 12.91 -19.19
N PHE A 352 18.82 12.44 -19.17
CA PHE A 352 18.43 11.23 -19.87
C PHE A 352 18.70 11.39 -21.38
N THR A 353 19.21 10.35 -22.02
CA THR A 353 19.62 10.34 -23.43
C THR A 353 18.45 10.20 -24.41
N ASN A 354 17.20 10.21 -23.94
CA ASN A 354 16.01 9.95 -24.75
C ASN A 354 15.17 11.24 -24.93
N GLU A 355 14.98 11.64 -26.18
CA GLU A 355 14.35 12.88 -26.65
C GLU A 355 12.93 13.09 -26.09
N TYR A 356 12.17 12.00 -25.90
CA TYR A 356 10.82 12.03 -25.31
C TYR A 356 10.79 12.59 -23.88
N TYR A 357 11.79 12.24 -23.06
CA TYR A 357 11.84 12.69 -21.66
C TYR A 357 12.27 14.14 -21.53
N GLN A 358 13.08 14.64 -22.47
CA GLN A 358 13.50 16.04 -22.51
C GLN A 358 12.35 16.99 -22.89
N GLU A 359 11.42 16.51 -23.71
CA GLU A 359 10.22 17.25 -24.10
C GLU A 359 9.21 17.33 -22.95
N ARG A 360 8.97 16.21 -22.26
CA ARG A 360 8.07 16.17 -21.11
C ARG A 360 8.58 17.01 -19.93
N GLU A 361 9.89 17.00 -19.67
CA GLU A 361 10.51 17.86 -18.65
C GLU A 361 10.28 19.35 -18.93
N ARG A 362 10.41 19.79 -20.19
CA ARG A 362 10.17 21.18 -20.60
C ARG A 362 8.71 21.62 -20.40
N GLU A 363 7.76 20.75 -20.72
CA GLU A 363 6.32 21.02 -20.47
C GLU A 363 6.02 21.13 -18.97
N LEU A 364 6.53 20.20 -18.17
CA LEU A 364 6.39 20.22 -16.72
C LEU A 364 7.01 21.48 -16.13
N GLU A 365 8.15 21.96 -16.65
CA GLU A 365 8.79 23.21 -16.21
C GLU A 365 7.94 24.47 -16.45
N LEU A 366 7.21 24.53 -17.56
CA LEU A 366 6.27 25.61 -17.86
C LEU A 366 5.05 25.57 -16.92
N GLU A 367 4.49 24.39 -16.66
CA GLU A 367 3.40 24.22 -15.69
C GLU A 367 3.85 24.50 -14.24
N ARG A 368 5.10 24.16 -13.89
CA ARG A 368 5.73 24.47 -12.59
C ARG A 368 5.79 25.98 -12.37
N LYS A 369 6.20 26.75 -13.38
CA LYS A 369 6.28 28.23 -13.32
C LYS A 369 4.91 28.90 -13.19
N ALA A 370 3.86 28.34 -13.81
CA ALA A 370 2.50 28.89 -13.72
C ALA A 370 1.85 28.72 -12.33
N ARG A 371 2.26 27.71 -11.55
CA ARG A 371 1.72 27.41 -10.20
C ARG A 371 2.50 28.07 -9.05
N HIS A 372 3.71 28.57 -9.29
CA HIS A 372 4.62 29.12 -8.25
C HIS A 372 4.07 30.32 -7.45
N GLY A 373 3.15 31.11 -8.01
CA GLY A 373 2.66 32.34 -7.37
C GLY A 373 1.82 32.15 -6.10
N GLN A 374 1.40 30.93 -5.75
CA GLN A 374 0.54 30.65 -4.58
C GLN A 374 1.28 30.00 -3.39
N PHE A 375 2.50 29.46 -3.60
CA PHE A 375 3.14 28.55 -2.64
C PHE A 375 4.39 29.12 -1.96
N VAL A 376 4.74 30.38 -2.24
CA VAL A 376 6.04 30.97 -1.90
C VAL A 376 5.84 32.38 -1.31
N ILE A 377 6.44 32.66 -0.16
CA ILE A 377 6.54 34.00 0.45
C ILE A 377 7.92 34.56 0.11
N TYR A 378 7.98 35.82 -0.32
CA TYR A 378 9.24 36.55 -0.37
C TYR A 378 9.61 37.03 1.04
N ASP A 379 10.75 36.57 1.54
CA ASP A 379 11.30 37.00 2.82
C ASP A 379 12.17 38.24 2.60
N GLU A 380 11.69 39.40 3.05
CA GLU A 380 12.38 40.68 2.88
C GLU A 380 13.68 40.77 3.69
N ASP A 381 13.82 39.99 4.77
CA ASP A 381 14.98 40.02 5.65
C ASP A 381 16.13 39.12 5.13
N SER A 382 15.79 38.02 4.44
CA SER A 382 16.78 37.10 3.86
C SER A 382 16.95 37.21 2.34
N ASP A 383 16.13 38.02 1.66
CA ASP A 383 16.08 38.18 0.19
C ASP A 383 15.90 36.82 -0.52
N GLU A 384 15.13 35.92 0.09
CA GLU A 384 14.88 34.56 -0.41
C GLU A 384 13.37 34.26 -0.52
N TYR A 385 13.04 33.36 -1.45
CA TYR A 385 11.69 32.88 -1.69
C TYR A 385 11.45 31.60 -0.87
N ASN A 386 10.69 31.71 0.22
CA ASN A 386 10.40 30.61 1.14
C ASN A 386 9.05 29.96 0.83
N ALA A 387 9.05 28.67 0.50
CA ALA A 387 7.82 27.91 0.30
C ALA A 387 7.04 27.74 1.61
N LYS A 388 5.73 28.01 1.63
CA LYS A 388 4.88 27.76 2.80
C LYS A 388 4.73 26.25 3.05
N SER A 389 4.74 25.82 4.32
CA SER A 389 4.39 24.43 4.67
C SER A 389 2.92 24.14 4.32
N PRO A 390 2.51 22.87 4.15
CA PRO A 390 1.13 22.57 3.77
C PRO A 390 0.11 23.05 4.81
N LEU A 391 0.47 22.97 6.10
CA LEU A 391 -0.37 23.53 7.17
C LEU A 391 -0.45 25.06 7.07
N ALA A 392 0.65 25.75 6.78
CA ALA A 392 0.64 27.20 6.60
C ALA A 392 -0.19 27.63 5.39
N ILE A 393 -0.26 26.83 4.32
CA ILE A 393 -1.16 27.07 3.18
C ILE A 393 -2.61 26.88 3.61
N ALA A 394 -2.91 25.78 4.29
CA ALA A 394 -4.26 25.50 4.80
C ALA A 394 -4.73 26.60 5.78
N ALA A 395 -3.85 27.14 6.62
CA ALA A 395 -4.16 28.21 7.56
C ALA A 395 -4.48 29.56 6.90
N VAL A 396 -4.04 29.79 5.67
CA VAL A 396 -4.45 30.97 4.88
C VAL A 396 -5.91 30.88 4.47
N GLU A 397 -6.41 29.66 4.21
CA GLU A 397 -7.80 29.43 3.82
C GLU A 397 -8.74 29.30 5.01
N ASP A 398 -8.25 28.73 6.12
CA ASP A 398 -9.00 28.56 7.35
C ASP A 398 -8.15 28.97 8.56
N SER A 399 -8.42 30.15 9.10
CA SER A 399 -7.66 30.73 10.22
C SER A 399 -7.77 29.91 11.53
N VAL A 400 -8.73 28.98 11.63
CA VAL A 400 -8.79 28.03 12.75
C VAL A 400 -7.52 27.18 12.83
N LEU A 401 -6.80 27.01 11.71
CA LEU A 401 -5.57 26.23 11.63
C LEU A 401 -4.29 26.99 12.02
N GLU A 402 -4.35 28.32 12.20
CA GLU A 402 -3.15 29.15 12.51
C GLU A 402 -2.41 28.72 13.78
N THR A 403 -3.16 28.18 14.77
CA THR A 403 -2.63 27.77 16.07
C THR A 403 -2.42 26.26 16.19
N VAL A 404 -2.63 25.50 15.11
CA VAL A 404 -2.40 24.06 15.11
C VAL A 404 -0.90 23.79 15.15
N ASP A 405 -0.49 22.94 16.09
CA ASP A 405 0.90 22.50 16.17
C ASP A 405 1.21 21.47 15.07
N SER A 406 2.11 21.81 14.14
CA SER A 406 2.55 20.93 13.06
C SER A 406 3.44 19.79 13.52
N ARG A 407 4.03 19.90 14.72
CA ARG A 407 4.88 18.88 15.32
C ARG A 407 4.08 17.83 16.09
N ALA A 408 2.82 18.13 16.46
CA ALA A 408 2.01 17.19 17.20
C ALA A 408 1.49 16.06 16.29
N TYR A 409 1.74 14.80 16.67
CA TYR A 409 1.26 13.65 15.88
C TYR A 409 -0.27 13.64 15.74
N ALA A 410 -0.98 14.08 16.80
CA ALA A 410 -2.43 14.19 16.81
C ALA A 410 -2.96 15.13 15.70
N SER A 411 -2.24 16.20 15.36
CA SER A 411 -2.59 17.11 14.26
C SER A 411 -2.55 16.40 12.91
N PHE A 412 -1.49 15.63 12.65
CA PHE A 412 -1.37 14.82 11.44
C PHE A 412 -2.43 13.71 11.38
N LEU A 413 -2.65 13.00 12.50
CA LEU A 413 -3.68 11.97 12.58
C LEU A 413 -5.08 12.54 12.27
N ALA A 414 -5.39 13.74 12.77
CA ALA A 414 -6.68 14.39 12.56
C ALA A 414 -6.89 14.87 11.11
N SER A 415 -5.83 15.13 10.33
CA SER A 415 -5.97 15.51 8.92
C SER A 415 -6.32 14.33 8.01
N ARG A 416 -6.21 13.10 8.52
CA ARG A 416 -6.50 11.85 7.80
C ARG A 416 -7.38 10.91 8.64
N PRO A 417 -8.61 11.29 8.99
CA PRO A 417 -9.47 10.50 9.88
C PRO A 417 -9.79 9.12 9.31
N ASP A 418 -10.18 8.16 10.16
CA ASP A 418 -10.57 6.79 9.78
C ASP A 418 -11.67 6.77 8.69
N SER A 419 -12.50 7.82 8.66
CA SER A 419 -13.53 8.01 7.64
C SER A 419 -12.99 8.05 6.20
N PHE A 420 -11.72 8.41 5.98
CA PHE A 420 -11.13 8.40 4.65
C PHE A 420 -10.94 6.98 4.12
N GLU A 421 -10.46 6.08 4.99
CA GLU A 421 -10.31 4.67 4.66
C GLU A 421 -11.65 3.99 4.43
N THR A 422 -12.60 4.18 5.34
CA THR A 422 -13.93 3.56 5.21
C THR A 422 -14.70 4.06 3.99
N THR A 423 -14.53 5.32 3.60
CA THR A 423 -15.15 5.88 2.39
C THR A 423 -14.59 5.24 1.13
N ALA A 424 -13.27 5.21 0.99
CA ALA A 424 -12.57 4.57 -0.13
C ALA A 424 -12.96 3.09 -0.27
N ILE A 425 -12.90 2.34 0.83
CA ILE A 425 -13.26 0.91 0.85
C ILE A 425 -14.73 0.70 0.50
N GLY A 426 -15.63 1.60 0.93
CA GLY A 426 -17.04 1.56 0.55
C GLY A 426 -17.26 1.66 -0.96
N GLU A 427 -16.56 2.58 -1.64
CA GLU A 427 -16.63 2.71 -3.11
C GLU A 427 -16.03 1.48 -3.82
N ILE A 428 -14.93 0.92 -3.31
CA ILE A 428 -14.33 -0.30 -3.85
C ILE A 428 -15.27 -1.50 -3.73
N ILE A 429 -15.94 -1.65 -2.59
CA ILE A 429 -16.96 -2.69 -2.41
C ILE A 429 -18.11 -2.49 -3.39
N ALA A 430 -18.53 -1.25 -3.65
CA ALA A 430 -19.57 -0.97 -4.65
C ALA A 430 -19.13 -1.37 -6.07
N CYS A 431 -17.86 -1.13 -6.44
CA CYS A 431 -17.28 -1.63 -7.69
C CYS A 431 -17.23 -3.16 -7.73
N ALA A 432 -16.83 -3.81 -6.63
CA ALA A 432 -16.78 -5.26 -6.49
C ALA A 432 -18.15 -5.90 -6.69
N GLN A 433 -19.23 -5.30 -6.15
CA GLN A 433 -20.59 -5.82 -6.33
C GLN A 433 -21.07 -5.76 -7.79
N LYS A 434 -20.60 -4.78 -8.58
CA LYS A 434 -20.88 -4.72 -10.02
C LYS A 434 -20.07 -5.73 -10.83
N ASN A 435 -18.84 -6.03 -10.38
CA ASN A 435 -17.90 -6.92 -11.06
C ASN A 435 -17.31 -7.97 -10.09
N PRO A 436 -18.11 -8.92 -9.60
CA PRO A 436 -17.76 -9.77 -8.43
C PRO A 436 -16.67 -10.81 -8.70
N THR A 437 -16.26 -10.99 -9.96
CA THR A 437 -15.30 -12.02 -10.36
C THR A 437 -13.84 -11.58 -10.27
N VAL A 438 -13.58 -10.27 -10.33
CA VAL A 438 -12.23 -9.69 -10.30
C VAL A 438 -11.77 -9.56 -8.86
N PRO A 439 -10.65 -10.20 -8.45
CA PRO A 439 -10.11 -10.05 -7.12
C PRO A 439 -9.66 -8.61 -6.85
N LEU A 440 -10.09 -8.07 -5.71
CA LEU A 440 -9.65 -6.76 -5.20
C LEU A 440 -8.89 -6.94 -3.88
N HIS A 441 -7.94 -6.04 -3.62
CA HIS A 441 -7.12 -6.08 -2.41
C HIS A 441 -6.95 -4.68 -1.81
N ILE A 442 -7.30 -4.55 -0.53
CA ILE A 442 -7.09 -3.33 0.26
C ILE A 442 -5.67 -3.38 0.82
N VAL A 443 -4.79 -2.50 0.35
CA VAL A 443 -3.40 -2.49 0.87
C VAL A 443 -3.32 -1.74 2.20
N HIS A 444 -2.30 -2.05 3.00
CA HIS A 444 -1.94 -1.35 4.25
C HIS A 444 -3.13 -0.82 5.10
N LEU A 445 -4.13 -1.67 5.37
CA LEU A 445 -5.31 -1.28 6.17
C LEU A 445 -4.87 -0.88 7.58
N ALA A 446 -5.11 0.38 7.92
CA ALA A 446 -4.70 0.94 9.20
C ALA A 446 -5.88 1.05 10.18
N THR A 447 -7.10 1.24 9.68
CA THR A 447 -8.27 1.38 10.55
C THR A 447 -9.05 0.07 10.77
N HIS A 448 -9.34 -0.24 12.03
CA HIS A 448 -10.26 -1.31 12.41
C HIS A 448 -11.71 -0.99 11.99
N GLU A 449 -12.01 0.29 11.75
CA GLU A 449 -13.32 0.78 11.37
C GLU A 449 -13.82 0.17 10.05
N ALA A 450 -12.90 -0.22 9.15
CA ALA A 450 -13.23 -0.88 7.89
C ALA A 450 -13.51 -2.38 8.03
N VAL A 451 -13.12 -3.01 9.14
CA VAL A 451 -13.22 -4.47 9.34
C VAL A 451 -14.66 -4.99 9.19
N PRO A 452 -15.71 -4.35 9.75
CA PRO A 452 -17.08 -4.77 9.52
C PRO A 452 -17.51 -4.74 8.05
N LEU A 453 -17.00 -3.79 7.26
CA LEU A 453 -17.30 -3.65 5.83
C LEU A 453 -16.69 -4.79 5.04
N LEU A 454 -15.42 -5.07 5.29
CA LEU A 454 -14.68 -6.15 4.65
C LEU A 454 -15.29 -7.51 5.00
N ARG A 455 -15.62 -7.74 6.28
CA ARG A 455 -16.30 -8.97 6.71
C ARG A 455 -17.62 -9.16 5.95
N ALA A 456 -18.48 -8.15 5.92
CA ALA A 456 -19.75 -8.24 5.22
C ALA A 456 -19.58 -8.51 3.72
N ALA A 457 -18.60 -7.87 3.08
CA ALA A 457 -18.26 -8.09 1.68
C ALA A 457 -17.78 -9.54 1.41
N ILE A 458 -16.92 -10.07 2.28
CA ILE A 458 -16.43 -11.45 2.21
C ILE A 458 -17.58 -12.44 2.40
N GLU A 459 -18.48 -12.20 3.37
CA GLU A 459 -19.65 -13.04 3.64
C GLU A 459 -20.66 -13.05 2.48
N ASP A 460 -20.77 -11.95 1.73
CA ASP A 460 -21.58 -11.85 0.49
C ASP A 460 -20.87 -12.47 -0.73
N GLY A 461 -19.68 -13.07 -0.54
CA GLY A 461 -18.93 -13.80 -1.56
C GLY A 461 -18.08 -12.93 -2.49
N LEU A 462 -17.89 -11.65 -2.17
CA LEU A 462 -17.02 -10.77 -2.95
C LEU A 462 -15.57 -11.20 -2.78
N LYS A 463 -14.81 -11.19 -3.89
CA LYS A 463 -13.38 -11.52 -3.89
C LYS A 463 -12.53 -10.34 -3.40
N ILE A 464 -12.75 -9.91 -2.17
CA ILE A 464 -11.98 -8.85 -1.53
C ILE A 464 -11.07 -9.45 -0.44
N THR A 465 -9.85 -8.95 -0.38
CA THR A 465 -8.87 -9.29 0.67
C THR A 465 -8.25 -8.01 1.20
N ALA A 466 -7.62 -8.08 2.37
CA ALA A 466 -6.91 -6.95 2.94
C ALA A 466 -5.61 -7.40 3.60
N GLU A 467 -4.61 -6.53 3.54
CA GLU A 467 -3.38 -6.64 4.32
C GLU A 467 -3.32 -5.53 5.38
N THR A 468 -2.47 -5.72 6.39
CA THR A 468 -2.03 -4.65 7.29
C THR A 468 -0.50 -4.67 7.38
N CYS A 469 0.09 -3.71 8.11
CA CYS A 469 1.54 -3.52 8.15
C CYS A 469 2.10 -3.75 9.55
N PHE A 470 3.39 -4.13 9.62
CA PHE A 470 4.08 -4.34 10.90
C PHE A 470 3.98 -3.13 11.84
N HIS A 471 4.04 -1.90 11.30
CA HIS A 471 3.96 -0.67 12.10
C HIS A 471 2.57 -0.47 12.72
N TYR A 472 1.47 -0.86 12.06
CA TYR A 472 0.12 -0.77 12.64
C TYR A 472 -0.16 -1.81 13.72
N LEU A 473 0.64 -2.89 13.75
CA LEU A 473 0.56 -3.93 14.78
C LEU A 473 1.47 -3.67 15.97
N MET A 474 2.40 -2.73 15.84
CA MET A 474 3.40 -2.42 16.88
C MET A 474 3.23 -1.04 17.49
N PHE A 475 3.05 -0.01 16.69
CA PHE A 475 2.97 1.36 17.20
C PHE A 475 1.52 1.79 17.43
N ALA A 476 1.36 2.74 18.34
CA ALA A 476 0.10 3.36 18.65
C ALA A 476 0.32 4.88 18.69
N ALA A 477 -0.65 5.64 18.16
CA ALA A 477 -0.59 7.09 18.01
C ALA A 477 -0.23 7.81 19.32
N GLU A 478 -0.74 7.32 20.46
CA GLU A 478 -0.54 7.89 21.79
C GLU A 478 0.92 7.84 22.25
N ASN A 479 1.73 6.97 21.65
CA ASN A 479 3.13 6.75 22.03
C ASN A 479 4.13 7.38 21.04
N ILE A 480 3.66 8.06 19.99
CA ILE A 480 4.52 8.74 19.02
C ILE A 480 4.83 10.14 19.57
N PRO A 481 6.10 10.47 19.86
CA PRO A 481 6.43 11.77 20.42
C PRO A 481 6.37 12.88 19.36
N ASP A 482 6.11 14.11 19.81
CA ASP A 482 5.99 15.27 18.92
C ASP A 482 7.30 15.56 18.18
N GLY A 483 7.19 15.83 16.87
CA GLY A 483 8.33 16.08 15.99
C GLY A 483 9.08 14.85 15.49
N HIS A 484 8.67 13.64 15.86
CA HIS A 484 9.29 12.39 15.39
C HIS A 484 8.69 11.93 14.05
N THR A 485 9.05 12.63 12.99
CA THR A 485 8.53 12.44 11.63
C THR A 485 8.98 11.14 10.96
N GLU A 486 9.93 10.41 11.53
CA GLU A 486 10.26 9.05 11.12
C GLU A 486 9.09 8.06 11.27
N PHE A 487 8.10 8.37 12.13
CA PHE A 487 6.86 7.61 12.29
C PHE A 487 5.77 7.97 11.28
N LYS A 488 5.98 9.01 10.46
CA LYS A 488 4.98 9.42 9.47
C LYS A 488 4.81 8.35 8.39
N CYS A 489 3.59 7.87 8.21
CA CYS A 489 3.12 7.05 7.09
C CYS A 489 1.67 7.40 6.76
N CYS A 490 1.21 6.97 5.58
CA CYS A 490 -0.15 7.15 5.12
C CYS A 490 -0.70 5.79 4.67
N PRO A 491 -1.84 5.30 5.20
CA PRO A 491 -2.61 5.91 6.29
C PRO A 491 -1.81 6.08 7.60
N PRO A 492 -2.22 6.97 8.52
CA PRO A 492 -1.47 7.20 9.74
C PRO A 492 -1.63 6.04 10.74
N ILE A 493 -0.62 5.87 11.60
CA ILE A 493 -0.68 4.96 12.76
C ILE A 493 -1.83 5.42 13.67
N ARG A 494 -2.73 4.49 14.00
CA ARG A 494 -3.93 4.76 14.79
C ARG A 494 -3.71 4.47 16.27
N THR A 495 -4.78 4.61 17.06
CA THR A 495 -4.76 4.43 18.52
C THR A 495 -4.41 3.00 18.96
N GLU A 496 -4.03 2.84 20.23
CA GLU A 496 -3.80 1.52 20.85
C GLU A 496 -5.03 0.61 20.72
N SER A 497 -6.23 1.18 20.92
CA SER A 497 -7.48 0.42 20.78
C SER A 497 -7.69 -0.10 19.36
N ASN A 498 -7.30 0.68 18.36
CA ASN A 498 -7.33 0.27 16.96
C ASN A 498 -6.32 -0.86 16.70
N ARG A 499 -5.08 -0.71 17.17
CA ARG A 499 -4.01 -1.72 17.05
C ARG A 499 -4.47 -3.09 17.55
N GLN A 500 -5.09 -3.15 18.72
CA GLN A 500 -5.63 -4.39 19.29
C GLN A 500 -6.73 -5.02 18.42
N LEU A 501 -7.59 -4.20 17.81
CA LEU A 501 -8.66 -4.68 16.94
C LEU A 501 -8.13 -5.18 15.58
N LEU A 502 -7.02 -4.64 15.07
CA LEU A 502 -6.34 -5.20 13.88
C LEU A 502 -5.79 -6.61 14.13
N TRP A 503 -5.19 -6.85 15.31
CA TRP A 503 -4.78 -8.20 15.72
C TRP A 503 -5.95 -9.18 15.77
N GLN A 504 -7.10 -8.75 16.28
CA GLN A 504 -8.32 -9.56 16.27
C GLN A 504 -8.82 -9.83 14.84
N ALA A 505 -8.74 -8.85 13.95
CA ALA A 505 -9.15 -9.00 12.55
C ALA A 505 -8.27 -10.01 11.79
N LEU A 506 -6.97 -10.08 12.09
CA LEU A 506 -6.06 -11.11 11.57
C LEU A 506 -6.47 -12.52 12.01
N ARG A 507 -6.78 -12.71 13.30
CA ARG A 507 -7.25 -14.01 13.83
C ARG A 507 -8.58 -14.44 13.25
N LYS A 508 -9.46 -13.47 12.99
CA LYS A 508 -10.75 -13.69 12.32
C LYS A 508 -10.62 -13.85 10.79
N ASN A 509 -9.41 -13.80 10.24
CA ASN A 509 -9.12 -13.89 8.80
C ASN A 509 -9.85 -12.83 7.94
N VAL A 510 -10.24 -11.69 8.53
CA VAL A 510 -10.77 -10.55 7.76
C VAL A 510 -9.63 -9.81 7.09
N ILE A 511 -8.52 -9.63 7.84
CA ILE A 511 -7.21 -9.27 7.29
C ILE A 511 -6.46 -10.58 7.14
N THR A 512 -5.84 -10.81 5.98
CA THR A 512 -5.22 -12.12 5.67
C THR A 512 -3.70 -12.07 5.59
N THR A 513 -3.12 -10.91 5.32
CA THR A 513 -1.67 -10.75 5.15
C THR A 513 -1.10 -9.62 6.01
N VAL A 514 0.18 -9.78 6.37
CA VAL A 514 0.97 -8.74 7.04
C VAL A 514 2.25 -8.49 6.24
N VAL A 515 2.48 -7.24 5.87
CA VAL A 515 3.58 -6.81 4.98
C VAL A 515 4.38 -5.65 5.61
N SER A 516 5.49 -5.26 4.98
CA SER A 516 6.30 -4.14 5.51
C SER A 516 5.73 -2.77 5.16
N ASP A 517 5.22 -2.60 3.95
CA ASP A 517 5.10 -1.29 3.29
C ASP A 517 6.41 -0.50 3.49
N HIS A 518 7.51 -1.17 3.13
CA HIS A 518 8.84 -0.58 3.25
C HIS A 518 8.97 0.55 2.25
N SER A 519 8.83 1.76 2.77
CA SER A 519 8.75 3.00 2.00
C SER A 519 9.82 4.01 2.47
N PRO A 520 11.11 3.71 2.27
CA PRO A 520 12.21 4.59 2.64
C PRO A 520 12.33 5.81 1.70
N CYS A 521 12.86 6.90 2.25
CA CYS A 521 13.26 8.09 1.51
C CYS A 521 14.59 8.62 2.06
N THR A 522 15.13 9.68 1.45
CA THR A 522 16.30 10.37 2.00
C THR A 522 15.94 11.10 3.31
N PRO A 523 16.87 11.22 4.28
CA PRO A 523 16.57 11.81 5.58
C PRO A 523 16.11 13.27 5.55
N ASP A 524 16.54 14.05 4.54
CA ASP A 524 16.13 15.44 4.37
C ASP A 524 14.64 15.58 4.06
N LEU A 525 14.05 14.60 3.38
CA LEU A 525 12.61 14.56 3.10
C LEU A 525 11.79 14.24 4.34
N LYS A 526 12.37 13.63 5.37
CA LYS A 526 11.66 13.39 6.64
C LYS A 526 11.54 14.63 7.51
N ASP A 527 12.19 15.75 7.18
CA ASP A 527 12.10 16.98 7.97
C ASP A 527 12.38 16.80 9.48
N LEU A 528 13.34 15.93 9.80
CA LEU A 528 13.68 15.55 11.19
C LEU A 528 14.10 16.76 12.06
N GLY A 529 14.61 17.83 11.42
CA GLY A 529 15.06 19.04 12.12
C GLY A 529 13.90 19.90 12.62
N ASN A 530 12.92 20.18 11.76
CA ASN A 530 11.75 20.98 12.14
C ASN A 530 10.66 20.13 12.80
N GLY A 531 10.65 18.82 12.53
CA GLY A 531 9.67 17.88 13.05
C GLY A 531 8.25 18.14 12.55
N ASP A 532 8.07 18.80 11.41
CA ASP A 532 6.75 19.13 10.88
C ASP A 532 6.15 17.90 10.17
N PHE A 533 5.14 17.28 10.79
CA PHE A 533 4.47 16.12 10.22
C PHE A 533 3.72 16.45 8.91
N PHE A 534 3.32 17.70 8.67
CA PHE A 534 2.68 18.07 7.41
C PHE A 534 3.69 18.30 6.29
N ALA A 535 4.93 18.65 6.60
CA ALA A 535 6.01 18.88 5.63
C ALA A 535 6.90 17.65 5.36
N ALA A 536 6.98 16.71 6.30
CA ALA A 536 7.77 15.48 6.18
C ALA A 536 7.19 14.47 5.16
N TRP A 537 8.05 13.69 4.51
CA TRP A 537 7.66 12.59 3.63
C TRP A 537 7.08 11.40 4.42
N GLY A 538 6.01 10.78 3.92
CA GLY A 538 5.37 9.59 4.50
C GLY A 538 6.05 8.28 4.07
N GLY A 539 6.18 7.34 5.00
CA GLY A 539 6.70 5.99 4.72
C GLY A 539 7.68 5.51 5.77
N ILE A 540 7.58 4.25 6.16
CA ILE A 540 8.41 3.67 7.22
C ILE A 540 9.34 2.61 6.64
N ALA A 541 10.64 2.77 6.87
CA ALA A 541 11.61 1.75 6.49
C ALA A 541 11.55 0.56 7.48
N SER A 542 11.01 -0.58 7.05
CA SER A 542 10.83 -1.74 7.95
C SER A 542 11.20 -3.13 7.36
N VAL A 543 11.54 -3.25 6.07
CA VAL A 543 11.80 -4.57 5.46
C VAL A 543 12.96 -5.28 6.17
N GLY A 544 12.72 -6.52 6.58
CA GLY A 544 13.64 -7.30 7.39
C GLY A 544 13.47 -7.19 8.91
N LEU A 545 12.57 -6.33 9.41
CA LEU A 545 12.24 -6.24 10.83
C LEU A 545 10.93 -6.97 11.19
N GLY A 546 10.15 -7.39 10.19
CA GLY A 546 8.79 -7.90 10.37
C GLY A 546 8.65 -9.10 11.31
N LEU A 547 9.49 -10.12 11.15
CA LEU A 547 9.41 -11.33 11.98
C LEU A 547 9.72 -11.04 13.47
N PRO A 548 10.81 -10.33 13.83
CA PRO A 548 11.02 -9.84 15.20
C PRO A 548 9.91 -8.95 15.74
N ILE A 549 9.32 -8.05 14.91
CA ILE A 549 8.20 -7.19 15.33
C ILE A 549 7.00 -8.04 15.74
N LEU A 550 6.56 -8.95 14.86
CA LEU A 550 5.43 -9.83 15.14
C LEU A 550 5.66 -10.68 16.38
N TRP A 551 6.85 -11.26 16.52
CA TRP A 551 7.17 -12.09 17.70
C TRP A 551 7.19 -11.28 18.99
N THR A 552 7.78 -10.08 18.96
CA THR A 552 7.88 -9.20 20.14
C THR A 552 6.52 -8.72 20.61
N GLU A 553 5.69 -8.20 19.71
CA GLU A 553 4.38 -7.65 20.06
C GLU A 553 3.31 -8.72 20.21
N GLY A 554 3.29 -9.72 19.33
CA GLY A 554 2.30 -10.79 19.35
C GLY A 554 2.37 -11.66 20.61
N ARG A 555 3.52 -11.70 21.31
CA ARG A 555 3.66 -12.34 22.62
C ARG A 555 3.03 -11.55 23.78
N LYS A 556 2.78 -10.25 23.60
CA LYS A 556 2.19 -9.37 24.62
C LYS A 556 0.66 -9.41 24.59
N LEU A 557 0.06 -10.02 23.57
CA LEU A 557 -1.39 -10.24 23.49
C LEU A 557 -1.85 -11.21 24.57
N ASP A 558 -3.12 -11.07 25.00
CA ASP A 558 -3.74 -11.94 26.01
C ASP A 558 -3.61 -13.43 25.65
N GLU A 559 -3.81 -13.74 24.38
CA GLU A 559 -3.41 -15.01 23.78
C GLU A 559 -2.21 -14.73 22.86
N PRO A 560 -1.00 -15.18 23.22
CA PRO A 560 0.20 -15.01 22.40
C PRO A 560 0.05 -15.64 21.02
N ILE A 561 0.62 -15.01 19.98
CA ILE A 561 0.65 -15.60 18.64
C ILE A 561 1.61 -16.80 18.54
N SER A 562 1.31 -17.69 17.61
CA SER A 562 2.12 -18.86 17.25
C SER A 562 2.97 -18.63 16.00
N PHE A 563 4.03 -19.42 15.81
CA PHE A 563 4.81 -19.41 14.55
C PHE A 563 3.98 -19.81 13.33
N THR A 564 2.94 -20.61 13.53
CA THR A 564 2.00 -21.04 12.49
C THR A 564 1.11 -19.88 12.03
N GLU A 565 0.65 -19.03 12.96
CA GLU A 565 -0.03 -17.77 12.62
C GLU A 565 0.90 -16.83 11.85
N ILE A 566 2.14 -16.64 12.32
CA ILE A 566 3.13 -15.81 11.61
C ILE A 566 3.34 -16.31 10.18
N ALA A 567 3.69 -17.60 10.00
CA ALA A 567 3.92 -18.17 8.68
C ALA A 567 2.67 -18.11 7.78
N LYS A 568 1.48 -18.22 8.36
CA LYS A 568 0.22 -18.06 7.61
C LYS A 568 0.08 -16.63 7.06
N TRP A 569 0.30 -15.62 7.89
CA TRP A 569 0.12 -14.21 7.51
C TRP A 569 1.23 -13.66 6.60
N THR A 570 2.48 -14.07 6.80
CA THR A 570 3.66 -13.47 6.14
C THR A 570 4.31 -14.36 5.08
N SER A 571 3.88 -15.61 4.94
CA SER A 571 4.39 -16.53 3.91
C SER A 571 3.27 -17.09 3.05
N LEU A 572 2.35 -17.88 3.61
CA LEU A 572 1.33 -18.58 2.81
C LEU A 572 0.34 -17.60 2.15
N ASN A 573 -0.25 -16.70 2.94
CA ASN A 573 -1.27 -15.80 2.44
C ASN A 573 -0.69 -14.72 1.53
N THR A 574 0.52 -14.21 1.81
CA THR A 574 1.22 -13.26 0.94
C THR A 574 1.68 -13.91 -0.36
N ALA A 575 2.13 -15.17 -0.34
CA ALA A 575 2.35 -15.94 -1.57
C ALA A 575 1.06 -16.13 -2.38
N LYS A 576 -0.10 -16.30 -1.73
CA LYS A 576 -1.40 -16.36 -2.43
C LYS A 576 -1.77 -15.00 -3.03
N GLN A 577 -1.64 -13.92 -2.26
CA GLN A 577 -1.85 -12.54 -2.72
C GLN A 577 -1.03 -12.25 -3.99
N ALA A 578 0.25 -12.61 -4.00
CA ALA A 578 1.16 -12.43 -5.12
C ALA A 578 1.03 -13.47 -6.25
N GLY A 579 0.19 -14.51 -6.12
CA GLY A 579 0.06 -15.57 -7.12
C GLY A 579 1.24 -16.57 -7.17
N LEU A 580 2.06 -16.61 -6.11
CA LEU A 580 3.29 -17.40 -5.98
C LEU A 580 3.15 -18.65 -5.10
N HIS A 581 1.97 -18.90 -4.54
CA HIS A 581 1.69 -20.01 -3.61
C HIS A 581 1.87 -21.42 -4.20
N HIS A 582 2.10 -21.53 -5.51
CA HIS A 582 2.46 -22.79 -6.17
C HIS A 582 3.93 -23.20 -5.92
N ARG A 583 4.78 -22.28 -5.44
CA ARG A 583 6.20 -22.54 -5.18
C ARG A 583 6.78 -21.84 -3.94
N LYS A 584 6.16 -20.76 -3.45
CA LYS A 584 6.56 -19.99 -2.26
C LYS A 584 5.58 -20.17 -1.09
N GLY A 585 6.01 -19.79 0.09
CA GLY A 585 5.14 -19.59 1.25
C GLY A 585 4.83 -20.83 2.10
N ARG A 586 5.42 -22.00 1.78
CA ARG A 586 5.23 -23.25 2.54
C ARG A 586 6.50 -24.10 2.54
N ILE A 587 6.70 -24.86 3.61
CA ILE A 587 7.64 -25.99 3.65
C ILE A 587 6.88 -27.24 3.21
N ALA A 588 6.98 -27.58 1.92
CA ALA A 588 6.36 -28.76 1.33
C ALA A 588 7.21 -29.28 0.16
N VAL A 589 7.15 -30.59 -0.11
CA VAL A 589 7.87 -31.19 -1.24
C VAL A 589 7.47 -30.50 -2.55
N GLY A 590 8.45 -30.15 -3.38
CA GLY A 590 8.27 -29.42 -4.64
C GLY A 590 8.30 -27.88 -4.52
N TYR A 591 8.20 -27.33 -3.30
CA TYR A 591 8.34 -25.89 -3.06
C TYR A 591 9.82 -25.49 -3.09
N ASP A 592 10.07 -24.21 -3.32
CA ASP A 592 11.42 -23.67 -3.21
C ASP A 592 11.94 -23.88 -1.78
N ALA A 593 13.22 -24.26 -1.65
CA ALA A 593 13.91 -24.47 -0.39
C ALA A 593 14.28 -23.12 0.26
N ASP A 594 13.23 -22.37 0.58
CA ASP A 594 13.26 -21.03 1.12
C ASP A 594 12.89 -21.08 2.61
N PHE A 595 13.83 -20.71 3.48
CA PHE A 595 13.67 -20.85 4.92
C PHE A 595 14.12 -19.61 5.67
N ALA A 596 13.38 -19.25 6.71
CA ALA A 596 13.83 -18.37 7.77
C ALA A 596 14.18 -19.22 9.01
N VAL A 597 15.43 -19.16 9.45
CA VAL A 597 15.89 -19.81 10.69
C VAL A 597 15.89 -18.75 11.79
N PHE A 598 15.04 -18.96 12.79
CA PHE A 598 14.74 -17.96 13.82
C PHE A 598 15.07 -18.47 15.22
N ASP A 599 15.78 -17.66 15.99
CA ASP A 599 15.98 -17.88 17.41
C ASP A 599 14.97 -17.02 18.19
N PRO A 600 13.99 -17.59 18.88
CA PRO A 600 12.97 -16.82 19.58
C PRO A 600 13.43 -16.22 20.91
N ASP A 601 14.61 -16.61 21.40
CA ASP A 601 15.10 -16.30 22.75
C ASP A 601 16.17 -15.20 22.73
N ILE A 602 16.76 -14.88 21.58
CA ILE A 602 17.70 -13.75 21.44
C ILE A 602 16.97 -12.43 21.62
N GLU A 603 17.43 -11.61 22.55
CA GLU A 603 17.01 -10.21 22.68
C GLU A 603 18.06 -9.26 22.08
N TYR A 604 17.61 -8.21 21.41
CA TYR A 604 18.50 -7.17 20.91
C TYR A 604 17.77 -5.83 20.74
N THR A 605 18.53 -4.74 20.89
CA THR A 605 18.05 -3.40 20.54
C THR A 605 18.31 -3.13 19.06
N VAL A 606 17.30 -2.61 18.36
CA VAL A 606 17.46 -2.19 16.97
C VAL A 606 18.39 -0.97 16.92
N GLU A 607 19.47 -1.11 16.18
CA GLU A 607 20.41 -0.02 15.89
C GLU A 607 20.34 0.29 14.41
N THR A 608 19.83 1.47 14.05
CA THR A 608 19.62 1.83 12.64
C THR A 608 20.90 1.75 11.82
N ALA A 609 22.05 2.09 12.43
CA ALA A 609 23.36 2.00 11.79
C ALA A 609 23.74 0.58 11.33
N LYS A 610 23.16 -0.47 11.94
CA LYS A 610 23.40 -1.87 11.60
C LYS A 610 22.40 -2.46 10.60
N THR A 611 21.39 -1.69 10.21
CA THR A 611 20.42 -2.11 9.17
C THR A 611 21.07 -2.09 7.80
N PHE A 612 20.50 -2.81 6.83
CA PHE A 612 20.95 -2.78 5.44
C PHE A 612 20.25 -1.72 4.58
N PHE A 613 19.30 -0.95 5.16
CA PHE A 613 18.66 0.17 4.49
C PHE A 613 19.69 1.13 3.90
N LYS A 614 19.46 1.68 2.71
CA LYS A 614 20.38 2.65 2.11
C LYS A 614 20.49 3.90 2.98
N ASN A 615 19.34 4.46 3.34
CA ASN A 615 19.24 5.55 4.29
C ASN A 615 19.09 4.98 5.70
N LYS A 616 20.01 5.31 6.60
CA LYS A 616 20.02 4.82 7.98
C LYS A 616 18.99 5.57 8.83
N LEU A 617 17.71 5.34 8.53
CA LEU A 617 16.58 5.94 9.22
C LEU A 617 15.44 4.93 9.35
N THR A 618 14.89 4.77 10.55
CA THR A 618 13.73 3.92 10.80
C THR A 618 13.04 4.27 12.13
N ALA A 619 11.72 4.16 12.17
CA ALA A 619 10.91 4.36 13.39
C ALA A 619 11.20 3.33 14.49
N TYR A 620 11.87 2.23 14.17
CA TYR A 620 12.18 1.15 15.12
C TYR A 620 13.51 1.36 15.86
N ASN A 621 14.24 2.45 15.62
CA ASN A 621 15.53 2.68 16.27
C ASN A 621 15.39 2.70 17.81
N GLY A 622 16.24 1.96 18.52
CA GLY A 622 16.22 1.90 19.98
C GLY A 622 15.15 0.98 20.57
N VAL A 623 14.30 0.35 19.75
CA VAL A 623 13.33 -0.64 20.22
C VAL A 623 14.05 -1.94 20.58
N ASN A 624 13.67 -2.53 21.72
CA ASN A 624 14.11 -3.87 22.11
C ASN A 624 13.19 -4.93 21.49
N PHE A 625 13.77 -5.79 20.65
CA PHE A 625 13.09 -6.95 20.10
C PHE A 625 13.47 -8.21 20.86
N SER A 626 12.48 -9.09 21.01
CA SER A 626 12.67 -10.49 21.35
C SER A 626 12.59 -11.30 20.06
N GLY A 627 13.48 -12.26 19.94
CA GLY A 627 13.66 -13.13 18.79
C GLY A 627 14.41 -12.48 17.63
N ARG A 628 15.27 -13.27 16.96
CA ARG A 628 16.16 -12.80 15.90
C ARG A 628 16.32 -13.83 14.80
N VAL A 629 16.37 -13.37 13.55
CA VAL A 629 16.74 -14.24 12.42
C VAL A 629 18.23 -14.56 12.48
N VAL A 630 18.53 -15.85 12.49
CA VAL A 630 19.89 -16.39 12.53
C VAL A 630 20.39 -16.69 11.13
N GLU A 631 19.53 -17.14 10.23
CA GLU A 631 19.89 -17.46 8.86
C GLU A 631 18.68 -17.35 7.93
N THR A 632 18.93 -16.90 6.71
CA THR A 632 17.95 -16.91 5.62
C THR A 632 18.51 -17.71 4.47
N ILE A 633 17.74 -18.72 4.05
CA ILE A 633 18.11 -19.65 3.00
C ILE A 633 17.16 -19.42 1.82
N LEU A 634 17.72 -19.18 0.64
CA LEU A 634 17.00 -18.98 -0.63
C LEU A 634 17.40 -20.12 -1.58
N ARG A 635 16.42 -20.91 -2.05
CA ARG A 635 16.65 -22.08 -2.93
C ARG A 635 17.77 -23.00 -2.41
N GLY A 636 17.84 -23.21 -1.11
CA GLY A 636 18.85 -24.06 -0.47
C GLY A 636 20.24 -23.41 -0.25
N ASN A 637 20.41 -22.14 -0.58
CA ASN A 637 21.65 -21.39 -0.37
C ASN A 637 21.47 -20.31 0.71
N SER A 638 22.44 -20.21 1.62
CA SER A 638 22.44 -19.18 2.66
C SER A 638 22.72 -17.81 2.03
N VAL A 639 21.74 -16.92 2.06
CA VAL A 639 21.85 -15.53 1.55
C VAL A 639 22.11 -14.51 2.66
N TYR A 640 21.84 -14.90 3.91
CA TYR A 640 22.19 -14.15 5.11
C TYR A 640 22.46 -15.12 6.26
N ALA A 641 23.46 -14.83 7.07
CA ALA A 641 23.65 -15.47 8.37
C ALA A 641 24.13 -14.47 9.42
N LEU A 642 23.55 -14.53 10.62
CA LEU A 642 23.91 -13.70 11.75
C LEU A 642 25.41 -13.88 12.07
N GLY A 643 26.12 -12.76 12.21
CA GLY A 643 27.58 -12.74 12.42
C GLY A 643 28.41 -12.85 11.14
N LYS A 644 27.86 -13.35 10.03
CA LYS A 644 28.52 -13.35 8.70
C LYS A 644 28.05 -12.22 7.79
N GLY A 645 26.80 -11.77 7.97
CA GLY A 645 26.16 -10.79 7.10
C GLY A 645 25.50 -11.44 5.89
N VAL A 646 25.24 -10.63 4.86
CA VAL A 646 24.69 -11.08 3.57
C VAL A 646 25.75 -11.80 2.74
N SER A 647 25.34 -12.70 1.86
CA SER A 647 26.24 -13.37 0.92
C SER A 647 26.94 -12.34 0.02
N THR A 648 28.17 -12.64 -0.41
CA THR A 648 28.90 -11.76 -1.34
C THR A 648 28.35 -11.77 -2.76
N ILE A 649 27.55 -12.80 -3.09
CA ILE A 649 26.94 -12.98 -4.39
C ILE A 649 25.41 -12.82 -4.23
N PRO A 650 24.77 -11.94 -5.02
CA PRO A 650 23.31 -11.88 -5.12
C PRO A 650 22.80 -13.16 -5.80
N MET A 651 21.83 -13.82 -5.16
CA MET A 651 21.30 -15.11 -5.61
C MET A 651 19.82 -15.08 -5.97
N GLY A 652 19.17 -13.92 -5.90
CA GLY A 652 17.75 -13.72 -6.19
C GLY A 652 17.40 -13.84 -7.67
N ASP A 653 16.28 -14.50 -7.96
CA ASP A 653 15.70 -14.58 -9.30
C ASP A 653 14.55 -13.57 -9.44
N LEU A 654 14.34 -13.09 -10.66
CA LEU A 654 13.15 -12.31 -11.00
C LEU A 654 11.99 -13.25 -11.35
N LEU A 655 10.86 -13.09 -10.66
CA LEU A 655 9.66 -13.92 -10.80
C LEU A 655 8.74 -13.35 -11.89
N LEU A 656 9.10 -13.63 -13.14
CA LEU A 656 8.48 -13.06 -14.34
C LEU A 656 7.45 -13.99 -15.00
N GLU A 657 7.27 -15.22 -14.49
CA GLU A 657 6.30 -16.16 -15.04
C GLU A 657 4.88 -15.60 -14.94
N PRO A 658 4.01 -15.67 -15.98
CA PRO A 658 2.63 -15.19 -15.86
C PRO A 658 1.91 -15.77 -14.64
N ARG A 659 1.06 -14.97 -14.01
CA ARG A 659 0.30 -15.39 -12.83
C ARG A 659 -0.67 -16.53 -13.18
N PHE A 660 -0.65 -17.61 -12.40
CA PHE A 660 -1.47 -18.81 -12.64
C PHE A 660 -2.86 -18.78 -12.00
N HIS A 661 -3.04 -17.98 -10.94
CA HIS A 661 -4.20 -18.05 -10.04
C HIS A 661 -4.76 -16.67 -9.70
#